data_AF-A0A4P5W5C5-F1
#
_entry.id   AF-A0A4P5W5C5-F1
#
_cell.length_a   1.000
_cell.length_b   1.000
_cell.length_c   1.000
_cell.angle_alpha   90.00
_cell.angle_beta   90.00
_cell.angle_gamma   90.00
#
_symmetry.space_group_name_H-M   'P 1'
#
loop_
_entity.id
_entity.type
_entity.pdbx_description
1 polymer ?
#
loop_
_entity_poly.entity_id
_entity_poly.type
_entity_poly.pdbx_seq_one_letter_code
_entity_poly.pdbx_strand_id
1 'polypeptide(L)'
;MTRFVYGLPFLLTLACLPEGTTGKTEDTSSTNGLDDSGDSSTDDDGDGYSEDDGDCDDVDATVSPLGIEICNGVDDNCDGAVDEGVSTTYYVDADLDGFGDDATGLNYCEPPEGQVVVAGDCDDQNDAFYPSANEPCTENIDYNCDGETAWADDDADGWALCEDCDDLDPSISPEGTEVCNGLDDDCDGVADPTSSFDVVPFYADSDADGYGDLNNTTSACAAPPGYTTDTTDCDDARADVNPGAMEVCDSLDTDEDCDGSADDNDGTVDGSTFTTFYSDGDADTYGDDTTAVSQCNNPGGWVEVGADCRDTDANFYPGAPEADCADPNDYNCDGSVAYTDADSDGWAACIECDDNEATVYPGAAERCNGVDDDCDGVVDPDTSTDSLTWYADADGDSFGDPAVSTASCSNPAGYVADATDCDDTAPAVYPGATESCNYIDDDCDGVIDPTTSVDALTWYADADADTFGDATATTPACELPAGFVADDTDCDDTSASVYPGATEYCNGIDDDCDTVIDPDSAFDALNWYADADADAYGDAAVISLACSQPAGYVADDTDCDDTRADVNPGANEVCDALDTDEDCDGAADDDDSSTDVTTMTSSYDDGDGDGYGDPASVVTQCEAPAGYIADGTDCDDSRSGVHPGASENCDAADVDEDCDGLSDDDDPGVVAATMDTWYADVDGDTYGSTVTLDACDIPAGYVGADGDCDDADATINPDASEVCDSVDNDCDGAIDIVSGSDICWSGAREFDNCSMTTYLGPSQAQCDSSYLSTTLDGEVTVSAGIQEWEVPTTGSYIIEAWGAQGFAGDPSRSGGLGAYATGTFSLTAGDVLYIVVGQKGTGGVNSGGGGGGSFVVNSAGSPLVVAGGGGGTRLSVYQNGCDGRSSTYGGYGSSSSPTSLCGVKTTSLGLGGVVSGTSWGSGGAGFSGNGASESTYSASWGGQGGKSWSNGMLGGVGNAGCGRADGGFGGGGSGNGCYGGGGGGGYSGGDGGRLAGGGGSYIDSSGTATSSTAAVKSGHGAVTIDM
;
A
#
# COMPACT_ATOMS: atom_id res chain seq x y z
N MET A 1 23.89 16.92 72.35
CA MET A 1 23.32 16.98 73.72
C MET A 1 21.81 17.03 73.58
N THR A 2 21.05 16.21 74.32
CA THR A 2 19.57 16.33 74.59
C THR A 2 18.59 16.43 73.40
N ARG A 3 17.39 15.82 73.38
CA ARG A 3 16.80 14.64 74.07
C ARG A 3 15.34 14.46 73.56
N PHE A 4 14.94 13.25 73.13
CA PHE A 4 13.62 12.57 73.39
C PHE A 4 12.29 13.25 72.95
N VAL A 5 11.19 12.61 72.48
CA VAL A 5 10.72 11.25 72.05
C VAL A 5 9.29 11.45 71.42
N TYR A 6 8.53 10.54 70.77
CA TYR A 6 8.51 9.09 70.44
C TYR A 6 7.80 8.94 69.05
N GLY A 7 7.78 7.80 68.34
CA GLY A 7 8.54 6.54 68.49
C GLY A 7 7.77 5.28 68.01
N LEU A 8 8.54 4.22 67.68
CA LEU A 8 8.11 2.82 67.37
C LEU A 8 7.26 2.65 66.08
N PRO A 9 7.40 1.52 65.33
CA PRO A 9 7.65 0.14 65.77
C PRO A 9 9.12 -0.31 65.58
N PHE A 10 9.53 -1.57 65.70
CA PHE A 10 9.30 -2.66 66.65
C PHE A 10 10.11 -3.83 66.05
N LEU A 11 11.26 -4.19 66.65
CA LEU A 11 11.97 -5.40 66.21
C LEU A 11 11.08 -6.61 66.52
N LEU A 12 10.62 -7.32 65.49
CA LEU A 12 10.27 -8.73 65.61
C LEU A 12 11.27 -9.54 64.78
N THR A 13 12.29 -10.07 65.44
CA THR A 13 13.05 -11.17 64.88
C THR A 13 12.17 -12.42 64.90
N LEU A 14 11.63 -12.81 63.75
CA LEU A 14 11.29 -14.20 63.50
C LEU A 14 12.37 -14.77 62.58
N ALA A 15 12.95 -15.89 63.00
CA ALA A 15 13.89 -16.62 62.18
C ALA A 15 13.16 -17.79 61.54
N CYS A 16 13.46 -18.08 60.29
CA CYS A 16 13.47 -19.46 59.84
C CYS A 16 14.92 -19.89 59.60
N LEU A 17 15.27 -21.08 60.08
CA LEU A 17 16.50 -21.79 59.75
C LEU A 17 16.15 -22.85 58.69
N PRO A 18 17.12 -23.34 57.90
CA PRO A 18 16.80 -24.23 56.79
C PRO A 18 16.40 -25.62 57.27
N GLU A 19 15.19 -26.02 56.86
CA GLU A 19 14.75 -27.41 56.72
C GLU A 19 14.37 -27.57 55.24
N GLY A 20 14.57 -28.70 54.57
CA GLY A 20 14.95 -30.01 55.06
C GLY A 20 14.01 -31.04 54.47
N THR A 21 14.42 -31.66 53.36
CA THR A 21 13.70 -32.69 52.60
C THR A 21 12.80 -33.61 53.45
N THR A 22 11.46 -33.51 53.32
CA THR A 22 10.47 -34.61 53.26
C THR A 22 9.01 -34.09 53.25
N GLY A 23 8.27 -34.35 52.16
CA GLY A 23 6.88 -34.85 52.11
C GLY A 23 5.68 -34.01 52.65
N LYS A 24 4.56 -34.09 51.90
CA LYS A 24 3.17 -33.64 52.15
C LYS A 24 2.80 -33.32 53.62
N THR A 25 2.08 -32.21 53.85
CA THR A 25 0.65 -32.17 54.30
C THR A 25 0.13 -30.75 54.52
N GLU A 26 -1.03 -30.48 53.91
CA GLU A 26 -2.20 -29.70 54.41
C GLU A 26 -2.15 -28.17 54.53
N ASP A 27 -3.08 -27.55 53.79
CA ASP A 27 -3.82 -26.34 54.15
C ASP A 27 -4.13 -26.28 55.66
N THR A 28 -4.01 -25.08 56.23
CA THR A 28 -4.59 -24.80 57.55
C THR A 28 -5.18 -23.39 57.66
N SER A 29 -6.31 -23.16 57.00
CA SER A 29 -7.48 -22.41 57.52
C SER A 29 -7.39 -20.87 57.61
N SER A 30 -8.46 -20.08 57.44
CA SER A 30 -9.84 -20.33 56.97
C SER A 30 -10.64 -19.02 57.00
N THR A 31 -11.46 -18.74 55.97
CA THR A 31 -12.84 -18.16 55.98
C THR A 31 -13.12 -17.60 54.57
N ASN A 32 -13.87 -18.23 53.66
CA ASN A 32 -14.62 -19.50 53.64
C ASN A 32 -14.38 -20.17 52.26
N GLY A 33 -14.38 -21.50 52.04
CA GLY A 33 -14.26 -22.63 52.99
C GLY A 33 -14.88 -23.94 52.47
N LEU A 34 -14.13 -25.06 52.63
CA LEU A 34 -14.50 -26.49 52.44
C LEU A 34 -14.56 -26.93 50.95
N ASP A 35 -13.91 -27.99 50.41
CA ASP A 35 -13.38 -29.31 50.88
C ASP A 35 -14.47 -30.33 51.30
N ASP A 36 -14.79 -31.32 50.42
CA ASP A 36 -15.05 -32.77 50.73
C ASP A 36 -15.36 -33.64 49.45
N SER A 37 -14.36 -34.07 48.64
CA SER A 37 -14.53 -35.17 47.64
C SER A 37 -13.62 -36.37 47.95
N GLY A 38 -12.30 -36.14 47.97
CA GLY A 38 -11.29 -37.06 48.50
C GLY A 38 -10.95 -38.28 47.65
N ASP A 39 -11.25 -38.25 46.34
CA ASP A 39 -10.72 -39.19 45.34
C ASP A 39 -9.60 -38.49 44.55
N SER A 40 -8.35 -38.88 44.77
CA SER A 40 -7.18 -38.29 44.08
C SER A 40 -7.01 -38.76 42.64
N SER A 41 -8.06 -39.30 42.01
CA SER A 41 -8.03 -39.90 40.68
C SER A 41 -9.22 -39.53 39.80
N THR A 42 -10.11 -38.67 40.29
CA THR A 42 -10.93 -37.79 39.45
C THR A 42 -10.15 -36.51 39.19
N ASP A 43 -10.39 -35.98 38.00
CA ASP A 43 -9.87 -34.75 37.41
C ASP A 43 -11.02 -33.77 37.66
N ASP A 44 -10.92 -33.05 38.79
CA ASP A 44 -12.05 -32.37 39.46
C ASP A 44 -12.34 -30.98 38.83
N ASP A 45 -11.48 -30.51 37.90
CA ASP A 45 -11.71 -29.34 37.01
C ASP A 45 -11.79 -29.66 35.50
N GLY A 46 -11.34 -30.83 35.06
CA GLY A 46 -11.52 -31.33 33.69
C GLY A 46 -10.41 -30.99 32.69
N ASP A 47 -9.24 -30.48 33.13
CA ASP A 47 -8.11 -30.20 32.24
C ASP A 47 -7.49 -31.48 31.60
N GLY A 48 -7.68 -32.64 32.24
CA GLY A 48 -7.11 -33.92 31.84
C GLY A 48 -6.10 -34.51 32.83
N TYR A 49 -5.82 -33.85 33.96
CA TYR A 49 -4.86 -34.27 34.99
C TYR A 49 -5.46 -34.24 36.41
N SER A 50 -5.61 -35.41 37.03
CA SER A 50 -5.92 -35.52 38.46
C SER A 50 -4.68 -35.38 39.38
N GLU A 51 -4.92 -35.22 40.69
CA GLU A 51 -3.92 -35.26 41.78
C GLU A 51 -2.91 -36.44 41.65
N ASP A 52 -3.33 -37.61 41.14
CA ASP A 52 -2.47 -38.80 40.97
C ASP A 52 -1.69 -38.79 39.64
N ASP A 53 -2.15 -38.09 38.60
CA ASP A 53 -1.45 -37.94 37.31
C ASP A 53 -0.42 -36.80 37.32
N GLY A 54 -0.57 -35.83 38.22
CA GLY A 54 0.48 -34.89 38.58
C GLY A 54 0.00 -33.54 39.09
N ASP A 55 -1.31 -33.34 39.17
CA ASP A 55 -1.88 -32.03 39.46
C ASP A 55 -1.57 -31.53 40.87
N CYS A 56 -1.57 -30.21 41.00
CA CYS A 56 -1.24 -29.46 42.19
C CYS A 56 -2.36 -28.50 42.65
N ASP A 57 -3.36 -28.19 41.81
CA ASP A 57 -4.62 -27.53 42.21
C ASP A 57 -5.78 -27.97 41.29
N ASP A 58 -6.14 -29.26 41.38
CA ASP A 58 -7.15 -30.08 40.66
C ASP A 58 -8.61 -29.55 40.74
N VAL A 59 -8.79 -28.24 40.93
CA VAL A 59 -10.06 -27.50 40.93
C VAL A 59 -9.94 -26.17 40.14
N ASP A 60 -8.85 -26.01 39.37
CA ASP A 60 -8.54 -24.87 38.51
C ASP A 60 -7.79 -25.39 37.27
N ALA A 61 -8.53 -25.67 36.19
CA ALA A 61 -8.03 -26.25 34.94
C ALA A 61 -6.99 -25.39 34.17
N THR A 62 -6.52 -24.29 34.77
CA THR A 62 -5.36 -23.52 34.30
C THR A 62 -4.03 -23.97 34.92
N VAL A 63 -4.09 -24.79 35.98
CA VAL A 63 -2.98 -25.29 36.79
C VAL A 63 -2.84 -26.78 36.54
N SER A 64 -1.80 -27.23 35.81
CA SER A 64 -1.57 -28.66 35.58
C SER A 64 -0.16 -29.01 35.09
N PRO A 65 0.26 -30.30 35.02
CA PRO A 65 1.59 -30.71 34.55
C PRO A 65 2.02 -30.27 33.13
N LEU A 66 1.11 -29.68 32.34
CA LEU A 66 1.39 -29.05 31.05
C LEU A 66 0.94 -27.58 30.96
N GLY A 67 0.39 -27.01 32.04
CA GLY A 67 0.02 -25.61 32.13
C GLY A 67 1.18 -24.68 31.78
N ILE A 68 0.82 -23.47 31.38
CA ILE A 68 1.79 -22.44 30.99
C ILE A 68 1.77 -21.41 32.10
N GLU A 69 2.89 -21.31 32.84
CA GLU A 69 3.13 -20.27 33.83
C GLU A 69 2.64 -18.90 33.32
N ILE A 70 1.66 -18.35 34.02
CA ILE A 70 1.12 -17.00 33.90
C ILE A 70 1.29 -16.30 35.25
N CYS A 71 1.25 -14.97 35.29
CA CYS A 71 1.39 -14.35 36.60
C CYS A 71 0.10 -14.36 37.40
N ASN A 72 0.06 -15.25 38.39
CA ASN A 72 -0.98 -15.32 39.40
C ASN A 72 -0.43 -15.71 40.80
N GLY A 73 0.82 -16.16 40.91
CA GLY A 73 1.40 -16.68 42.14
C GLY A 73 1.06 -18.15 42.45
N VAL A 74 0.68 -18.91 41.43
CA VAL A 74 0.36 -20.34 41.43
C VAL A 74 1.44 -21.12 40.64
N ASP A 75 1.56 -22.43 40.89
CA ASP A 75 2.52 -23.35 40.23
C ASP A 75 1.83 -23.89 38.97
N ASP A 76 1.49 -23.03 37.99
CA ASP A 76 0.56 -23.38 36.90
C ASP A 76 1.01 -24.59 36.08
N ASN A 77 2.30 -24.90 36.02
CA ASN A 77 2.83 -26.08 35.32
C ASN A 77 3.08 -27.31 36.23
N CYS A 78 2.80 -27.18 37.53
CA CYS A 78 3.02 -28.18 38.58
C CYS A 78 4.43 -28.81 38.66
N ASP A 79 5.51 -28.18 38.15
CA ASP A 79 6.90 -28.68 38.30
C ASP A 79 7.52 -28.45 39.69
N GLY A 80 6.80 -27.74 40.57
CA GLY A 80 7.20 -27.47 41.96
C GLY A 80 7.86 -26.10 42.13
N ALA A 81 7.52 -25.17 41.27
CA ALA A 81 8.10 -23.84 41.09
C ALA A 81 6.95 -22.87 40.68
N VAL A 82 7.00 -21.61 41.13
CA VAL A 82 5.87 -20.66 41.00
C VAL A 82 6.32 -19.43 40.21
N ASP A 83 5.61 -19.17 39.11
CA ASP A 83 5.82 -18.13 38.10
C ASP A 83 7.17 -18.23 37.32
N GLU A 84 7.66 -19.46 37.06
CA GLU A 84 9.02 -19.70 36.58
C GLU A 84 9.25 -19.38 35.08
N GLY A 85 9.64 -18.13 34.80
CA GLY A 85 10.06 -17.69 33.47
C GLY A 85 9.14 -16.65 32.82
N VAL A 86 8.03 -16.33 33.46
CA VAL A 86 7.07 -15.26 33.07
C VAL A 86 7.39 -13.89 33.65
N SER A 87 8.49 -13.78 34.41
CA SER A 87 8.79 -12.58 35.18
C SER A 87 9.11 -11.36 34.30
N THR A 88 8.37 -10.26 34.49
CA THR A 88 8.70 -8.94 33.94
C THR A 88 9.59 -8.17 34.93
N THR A 89 10.61 -7.48 34.45
CA THR A 89 11.43 -6.62 35.32
C THR A 89 10.69 -5.32 35.61
N TYR A 90 10.42 -5.05 36.89
CA TYR A 90 9.88 -3.78 37.36
C TYR A 90 10.94 -3.02 38.17
N TYR A 91 10.86 -1.71 38.12
CA TYR A 91 11.74 -0.75 38.76
C TYR A 91 10.90 0.09 39.70
N VAL A 92 11.42 0.42 40.89
CA VAL A 92 10.73 1.30 41.83
C VAL A 92 10.57 2.67 41.19
N ASP A 93 9.35 3.19 41.30
CA ASP A 93 8.90 4.54 40.93
C ASP A 93 8.32 5.16 42.21
N ALA A 94 9.17 5.84 42.99
CA ALA A 94 8.86 6.31 44.33
C ALA A 94 8.31 7.74 44.38
N ASP A 95 8.34 8.48 43.25
CA ASP A 95 7.75 9.81 43.10
C ASP A 95 6.53 9.87 42.16
N LEU A 96 6.31 8.83 41.36
CA LEU A 96 5.16 8.55 40.49
C LEU A 96 5.17 9.32 39.16
N ASP A 97 6.33 9.49 38.52
CA ASP A 97 6.46 10.09 37.19
C ASP A 97 6.31 9.10 36.02
N GLY A 98 6.45 7.80 36.27
CA GLY A 98 6.30 6.72 35.29
C GLY A 98 7.60 6.02 34.84
N PHE A 99 8.75 6.45 35.34
CA PHE A 99 10.05 5.79 35.19
C PHE A 99 10.56 5.26 36.55
N GLY A 100 11.61 4.44 36.57
CA GLY A 100 12.10 3.87 37.83
C GLY A 100 13.58 3.48 37.88
N ASP A 101 14.14 3.41 39.10
CA ASP A 101 15.59 3.27 39.37
C ASP A 101 16.14 1.95 38.81
N ASP A 102 17.01 2.05 37.81
CA ASP A 102 17.80 0.96 37.20
C ASP A 102 18.42 -0.01 38.23
N ALA A 103 18.85 0.49 39.40
CA ALA A 103 19.46 -0.30 40.46
C ALA A 103 18.45 -1.07 41.34
N THR A 104 17.17 -0.77 41.23
CA THR A 104 16.06 -1.49 41.88
C THR A 104 15.43 -2.55 41.00
N GLY A 105 15.77 -2.58 39.70
CA GLY A 105 15.27 -3.53 38.70
C GLY A 105 15.27 -4.96 39.20
N LEU A 106 14.07 -5.45 39.50
CA LEU A 106 13.83 -6.78 40.03
C LEU A 106 12.73 -7.43 39.21
N ASN A 107 12.93 -8.72 38.95
CA ASN A 107 11.95 -9.53 38.26
C ASN A 107 10.81 -9.83 39.22
N TYR A 108 9.68 -9.18 38.97
CA TYR A 108 8.39 -9.55 39.51
C TYR A 108 7.55 -10.07 38.34
N CYS A 109 6.25 -10.04 38.51
CA CYS A 109 5.38 -10.97 37.83
C CYS A 109 4.05 -10.23 37.61
N GLU A 110 3.42 -9.81 38.70
CA GLU A 110 2.57 -8.63 38.73
C GLU A 110 3.39 -7.38 39.10
N PRO A 111 2.99 -6.17 38.67
CA PRO A 111 3.61 -4.90 39.07
C PRO A 111 3.40 -4.63 40.57
N PRO A 112 4.47 -4.54 41.40
CA PRO A 112 4.31 -4.15 42.80
C PRO A 112 3.86 -2.68 42.91
N GLU A 113 3.05 -2.36 43.92
CA GLU A 113 2.52 -0.99 44.14
C GLU A 113 3.66 0.04 44.27
N GLY A 114 3.75 0.97 43.31
CA GLY A 114 4.86 1.94 43.20
C GLY A 114 6.08 1.43 42.41
N GLN A 115 5.85 0.62 41.37
CA GLN A 115 6.88 0.17 40.43
C GLN A 115 6.37 0.16 38.99
N VAL A 116 7.26 0.38 38.03
CA VAL A 116 6.96 0.53 36.59
C VAL A 116 7.85 -0.35 35.73
N VAL A 117 7.44 -0.59 34.48
CA VAL A 117 8.19 -1.40 33.49
C VAL A 117 9.28 -0.61 32.75
N VAL A 118 9.27 0.72 32.85
CA VAL A 118 10.18 1.61 32.13
C VAL A 118 11.33 2.00 33.06
N ALA A 119 12.52 1.50 32.74
CA ALA A 119 13.74 1.76 33.50
C ALA A 119 14.35 3.13 33.15
N GLY A 120 15.35 3.56 33.91
CA GLY A 120 16.28 4.63 33.57
C GLY A 120 16.19 5.89 34.42
N ASP A 121 15.35 5.93 35.46
CA ASP A 121 15.32 7.04 36.43
C ASP A 121 16.66 7.12 37.19
N CYS A 122 17.17 8.35 37.36
CA CYS A 122 18.43 8.65 38.01
C CYS A 122 18.33 9.36 39.39
N ASP A 123 17.14 9.80 39.83
CA ASP A 123 16.84 10.22 41.22
C ASP A 123 15.37 9.97 41.62
N ASP A 124 14.97 8.69 41.62
CA ASP A 124 13.72 7.97 42.06
C ASP A 124 13.16 8.40 43.44
N GLN A 125 13.03 9.70 43.65
CA GLN A 125 12.50 10.41 44.82
C GLN A 125 12.03 11.84 44.42
N ASN A 126 12.06 12.18 43.13
CA ASN A 126 11.96 13.52 42.57
C ASN A 126 11.50 13.46 41.10
N ASP A 127 10.20 13.75 40.88
CA ASP A 127 9.36 13.68 39.64
C ASP A 127 9.80 14.54 38.44
N ALA A 128 11.10 14.78 38.32
CA ALA A 128 11.76 15.55 37.30
C ALA A 128 12.98 14.81 36.69
N PHE A 129 13.34 13.60 37.16
CA PHE A 129 14.63 12.95 36.91
C PHE A 129 14.49 11.61 36.15
N TYR A 130 13.99 11.69 34.93
CA TYR A 130 13.60 10.53 34.15
C TYR A 130 14.12 10.57 32.70
N PRO A 131 14.25 9.43 32.01
CA PRO A 131 14.56 9.37 30.59
C PRO A 131 13.66 10.28 29.75
N SER A 132 14.27 11.26 29.07
CA SER A 132 13.61 12.36 28.32
C SER A 132 12.96 13.49 29.14
N ALA A 133 13.30 13.63 30.42
CA ALA A 133 12.96 14.84 31.18
C ALA A 133 13.61 16.09 30.56
N ASN A 134 12.92 17.22 30.66
CA ASN A 134 13.41 18.48 30.13
C ASN A 134 14.41 19.14 31.11
N GLU A 135 15.70 19.05 30.80
CA GLU A 135 16.76 19.60 31.65
C GLU A 135 16.76 21.15 31.70
N PRO A 136 16.66 21.77 32.89
CA PRO A 136 16.75 23.21 33.05
C PRO A 136 18.20 23.71 33.20
N CYS A 137 18.57 24.67 32.35
CA CYS A 137 19.92 25.27 32.22
C CYS A 137 20.46 26.03 33.45
N THR A 138 19.74 26.01 34.57
CA THR A 138 20.07 26.76 35.77
C THR A 138 20.98 26.03 36.75
N GLU A 139 21.21 24.72 36.57
CA GLU A 139 21.99 23.90 37.49
C GLU A 139 22.67 22.69 36.82
N ASN A 140 23.88 22.35 37.30
CA ASN A 140 24.68 21.21 36.83
C ASN A 140 24.12 19.90 37.37
N ILE A 141 22.99 19.49 36.83
CA ILE A 141 22.22 18.34 37.25
C ILE A 141 21.70 17.69 35.96
N ASP A 142 22.00 16.40 35.80
CA ASP A 142 21.42 15.54 34.76
C ASP A 142 20.01 15.20 35.24
N TYR A 143 18.99 15.61 34.47
CA TYR A 143 17.60 15.24 34.72
C TYR A 143 17.11 14.18 33.72
N ASN A 144 17.73 14.07 32.54
CA ASN A 144 17.24 13.21 31.46
C ASN A 144 17.85 11.79 31.53
N CYS A 145 18.80 11.58 32.44
CA CYS A 145 19.50 10.34 32.76
C CYS A 145 20.35 9.73 31.62
N ASP A 146 20.71 10.50 30.59
CA ASP A 146 21.59 10.07 29.50
C ASP A 146 23.08 10.04 29.88
N GLY A 147 23.44 10.68 31.00
CA GLY A 147 24.77 10.70 31.59
C GLY A 147 25.63 11.90 31.18
N GLU A 148 25.17 12.73 30.26
CA GLU A 148 25.63 14.09 30.10
C GLU A 148 24.80 15.03 30.99
N THR A 149 25.10 16.32 31.00
CA THR A 149 24.25 17.31 31.71
C THR A 149 24.00 18.46 30.75
N ALA A 150 22.80 19.01 30.72
CA ALA A 150 22.52 20.25 29.98
C ALA A 150 23.19 21.52 30.54
N TRP A 151 24.17 21.35 31.44
CA TRP A 151 25.08 22.36 31.97
C TRP A 151 26.54 22.11 31.54
N ALA A 152 26.79 21.03 30.79
CA ALA A 152 28.02 20.85 30.05
C ALA A 152 28.07 21.90 28.93
N ASP A 153 29.28 22.39 28.71
CA ASP A 153 29.69 23.42 27.75
C ASP A 153 30.84 22.72 27.03
N ASP A 154 30.51 21.71 26.21
CA ASP A 154 31.41 20.60 25.88
C ASP A 154 32.43 21.00 24.80
N ASP A 155 32.09 22.02 24.02
CA ASP A 155 32.98 22.75 23.13
C ASP A 155 33.68 23.99 23.75
N ALA A 156 33.18 24.46 24.90
CA ALA A 156 33.66 25.59 25.70
C ALA A 156 33.38 27.01 25.13
N ASP A 157 32.27 27.22 24.41
CA ASP A 157 31.76 28.53 23.97
C ASP A 157 31.17 29.39 25.12
N GLY A 158 30.55 28.76 26.12
CA GLY A 158 29.93 29.39 27.30
C GLY A 158 28.41 29.28 27.41
N TRP A 159 27.73 28.67 26.43
CA TRP A 159 26.39 28.11 26.51
C TRP A 159 26.48 26.63 26.89
N ALA A 160 25.35 25.93 26.90
CA ALA A 160 25.24 24.54 27.34
C ALA A 160 24.02 23.87 26.70
N LEU A 161 24.04 22.56 26.46
CA LEU A 161 23.10 21.77 25.62
C LEU A 161 21.57 22.02 25.74
N CYS A 162 21.04 22.70 26.75
CA CYS A 162 19.61 23.10 26.78
C CYS A 162 19.35 24.57 26.41
N GLU A 163 20.38 25.43 26.39
CA GLU A 163 20.35 26.72 25.70
C GLU A 163 20.96 26.56 24.30
N ASP A 164 21.93 25.65 24.14
CA ASP A 164 22.67 25.34 22.92
C ASP A 164 22.05 24.20 22.11
N CYS A 165 21.90 24.38 20.80
CA CYS A 165 21.30 23.41 19.90
C CYS A 165 22.30 22.48 19.18
N ASP A 166 23.62 22.68 19.33
CA ASP A 166 24.67 21.70 19.02
C ASP A 166 25.94 21.94 19.88
N ASP A 167 25.90 21.55 21.16
CA ASP A 167 26.97 21.64 22.20
C ASP A 167 28.31 20.92 21.85
N LEU A 168 28.48 20.51 20.59
CA LEU A 168 29.71 19.98 20.01
C LEU A 168 30.35 20.92 18.97
N ASP A 169 29.67 21.99 18.54
CA ASP A 169 30.18 23.02 17.62
C ASP A 169 30.00 24.45 18.18
N PRO A 170 31.10 25.12 18.61
CA PRO A 170 31.09 26.42 19.32
C PRO A 170 30.84 27.60 18.37
N SER A 171 30.05 27.38 17.33
CA SER A 171 29.53 28.36 16.39
C SER A 171 28.01 28.31 16.25
N ILE A 172 27.37 27.26 16.77
CA ILE A 172 25.92 27.09 16.93
C ILE A 172 25.66 27.29 18.43
N SER A 173 24.95 28.35 18.84
CA SER A 173 24.60 28.64 20.24
C SER A 173 23.70 29.91 20.31
N PRO A 174 23.05 30.26 21.44
CA PRO A 174 22.24 31.50 21.54
C PRO A 174 22.97 32.85 21.37
N GLU A 175 24.31 32.87 21.34
CA GLU A 175 25.11 34.02 20.85
C GLU A 175 25.88 33.69 19.54
N GLY A 176 25.62 32.51 18.97
CA GLY A 176 25.91 32.14 17.60
C GLY A 176 25.35 33.14 16.61
N THR A 177 25.79 33.03 15.37
CA THR A 177 25.49 34.02 14.34
C THR A 177 25.07 33.31 13.08
N GLU A 178 23.76 33.25 12.88
CA GLU A 178 23.08 32.81 11.66
C GLU A 178 23.90 33.02 10.39
N VAL A 179 24.31 31.93 9.75
CA VAL A 179 24.97 31.89 8.44
C VAL A 179 24.24 30.88 7.55
N CYS A 180 24.15 31.17 6.26
CA CYS A 180 23.37 30.36 5.32
C CYS A 180 23.91 28.93 5.12
N ASN A 181 23.60 28.02 6.05
CA ASN A 181 24.10 26.65 6.12
C ASN A 181 22.98 25.61 6.31
N GLY A 182 21.74 26.04 6.59
CA GLY A 182 20.58 25.18 6.86
C GLY A 182 20.50 24.61 8.28
N LEU A 183 21.20 25.22 9.24
CA LEU A 183 21.21 24.95 10.67
C LEU A 183 20.72 26.20 11.41
N ASP A 184 20.22 26.01 12.64
CA ASP A 184 19.72 27.05 13.54
C ASP A 184 20.90 27.57 14.38
N ASP A 185 21.82 28.32 13.77
CA ASP A 185 23.09 28.72 14.42
C ASP A 185 22.87 29.61 15.67
N ASP A 186 21.77 30.36 15.76
CA ASP A 186 21.40 31.17 16.94
C ASP A 186 20.29 30.56 17.84
N CYS A 187 19.87 29.34 17.50
CA CYS A 187 18.90 28.52 18.24
C CYS A 187 17.54 29.23 18.52
N ASP A 188 17.11 30.19 17.67
CA ASP A 188 15.82 30.88 17.82
C ASP A 188 14.61 30.10 17.28
N GLY A 189 14.86 28.97 16.62
CA GLY A 189 13.87 28.11 15.98
C GLY A 189 13.75 28.35 14.47
N VAL A 190 14.67 29.09 13.85
CA VAL A 190 14.65 29.47 12.43
C VAL A 190 16.02 29.25 11.80
N ALA A 191 16.23 28.04 11.26
CA ALA A 191 17.48 27.55 10.65
C ALA A 191 17.96 28.21 9.32
N ASP A 192 17.70 29.50 9.11
CA ASP A 192 18.20 30.41 8.04
C ASP A 192 17.23 31.62 7.90
N PRO A 193 17.17 32.59 8.83
CA PRO A 193 16.26 33.73 8.70
C PRO A 193 16.77 34.71 7.63
N THR A 194 15.87 35.49 7.03
CA THR A 194 16.24 36.56 6.06
C THR A 194 17.09 37.71 6.64
N SER A 195 17.47 37.61 7.91
CA SER A 195 18.41 38.48 8.62
C SER A 195 19.77 37.83 8.91
N SER A 196 20.03 36.61 8.43
CA SER A 196 21.31 35.91 8.64
C SER A 196 22.49 36.73 8.10
N PHE A 197 23.65 36.56 8.74
CA PHE A 197 24.82 37.41 8.56
C PHE A 197 25.54 37.18 7.22
N ASP A 198 25.34 36.01 6.60
CA ASP A 198 25.97 35.61 5.33
C ASP A 198 24.94 35.32 4.22
N VAL A 199 23.79 36.02 4.23
CA VAL A 199 22.88 36.04 3.07
C VAL A 199 23.64 36.43 1.79
N VAL A 200 23.63 35.54 0.80
CA VAL A 200 24.28 35.83 -0.48
C VAL A 200 23.38 36.72 -1.33
N PRO A 201 23.94 37.70 -2.07
CA PRO A 201 23.17 38.49 -2.99
C PRO A 201 22.77 37.64 -4.21
N PHE A 202 21.49 37.70 -4.56
CA PHE A 202 20.98 37.20 -5.83
C PHE A 202 20.49 38.38 -6.68
N TYR A 203 20.60 38.23 -7.98
CA TYR A 203 20.38 39.25 -8.99
C TYR A 203 19.18 38.82 -9.81
N ALA A 204 18.21 39.71 -10.05
CA ALA A 204 17.06 39.36 -10.88
C ALA A 204 17.56 38.89 -12.24
N ASP A 205 16.94 37.82 -12.74
CA ASP A 205 17.23 37.12 -13.99
C ASP A 205 15.92 37.22 -14.79
N SER A 206 15.71 38.36 -15.44
CA SER A 206 14.38 38.75 -15.94
C SER A 206 14.04 38.10 -17.28
N ASP A 207 15.03 37.58 -18.01
CA ASP A 207 14.89 36.84 -19.26
C ASP A 207 15.18 35.32 -19.14
N ALA A 208 15.64 34.86 -17.97
CA ALA A 208 15.87 33.46 -17.60
C ALA A 208 17.08 32.79 -18.28
N ASP A 209 18.12 33.56 -18.64
CA ASP A 209 19.35 33.02 -19.24
C ASP A 209 20.40 32.49 -18.22
N GLY A 210 20.26 32.87 -16.95
CA GLY A 210 21.11 32.46 -15.83
C GLY A 210 22.14 33.50 -15.37
N TYR A 211 22.23 34.65 -16.03
CA TYR A 211 22.88 35.87 -15.55
C TYR A 211 21.81 36.84 -15.00
N GLY A 212 22.19 37.97 -14.39
CA GLY A 212 21.19 38.88 -13.82
C GLY A 212 21.69 40.27 -13.41
N ASP A 213 20.74 41.21 -13.30
CA ASP A 213 20.97 42.64 -13.08
C ASP A 213 21.58 42.98 -11.71
N LEU A 214 22.82 43.48 -11.74
CA LEU A 214 23.55 44.05 -10.59
C LEU A 214 22.77 45.14 -9.82
N ASN A 215 21.80 45.80 -10.46
CA ASN A 215 20.99 46.88 -9.88
C ASN A 215 19.66 46.37 -9.26
N ASN A 216 19.24 45.15 -9.57
CA ASN A 216 18.01 44.53 -9.08
C ASN A 216 18.31 43.34 -8.15
N THR A 217 18.90 43.67 -7.00
CA THR A 217 19.39 42.68 -6.03
C THR A 217 18.42 42.38 -4.90
N THR A 218 18.32 41.11 -4.55
CA THR A 218 17.80 40.62 -3.27
C THR A 218 18.91 39.88 -2.50
N SER A 219 18.67 39.50 -1.25
CA SER A 219 19.63 38.71 -0.47
C SER A 219 18.89 37.64 0.33
N ALA A 220 19.35 36.40 0.23
CA ALA A 220 18.72 35.22 0.82
C ALA A 220 19.76 34.11 1.02
N CYS A 221 19.36 32.98 1.62
CA CYS A 221 20.21 31.79 1.70
C CYS A 221 20.09 30.86 0.47
N ALA A 222 19.01 30.99 -0.31
CA ALA A 222 18.80 30.27 -1.57
C ALA A 222 18.16 31.19 -2.62
N ALA A 223 18.43 30.91 -3.91
CA ALA A 223 17.99 31.74 -5.03
C ALA A 223 16.46 31.84 -5.10
N PRO A 224 15.86 33.04 -4.97
CA PRO A 224 14.43 33.21 -5.22
C PRO A 224 14.09 32.94 -6.68
N PRO A 225 12.87 32.48 -7.01
CA PRO A 225 12.44 32.31 -8.41
C PRO A 225 12.60 33.60 -9.21
N GLY A 226 13.26 33.53 -10.38
CA GLY A 226 13.58 34.69 -11.21
C GLY A 226 14.81 35.47 -10.74
N TYR A 227 15.73 34.84 -9.99
CA TYR A 227 17.02 35.42 -9.60
C TYR A 227 18.16 34.40 -9.72
N THR A 228 19.34 34.85 -10.12
CA THR A 228 20.58 34.07 -10.22
C THR A 228 21.64 34.52 -9.21
N THR A 229 22.73 33.75 -9.07
CA THR A 229 23.95 34.18 -8.36
C THR A 229 24.94 34.93 -9.24
N ASP A 230 24.84 34.82 -10.57
CA ASP A 230 25.79 35.48 -11.47
C ASP A 230 25.37 36.93 -11.73
N THR A 231 26.33 37.85 -11.68
CA THR A 231 26.09 39.30 -11.56
C THR A 231 26.50 40.05 -12.81
N THR A 232 26.80 39.30 -13.87
CA THR A 232 27.66 39.72 -14.98
C THR A 232 26.89 39.99 -16.26
N ASP A 233 25.56 39.94 -16.19
CA ASP A 233 24.65 40.42 -17.22
C ASP A 233 24.84 41.92 -17.47
N CYS A 234 24.84 42.31 -18.74
CA CYS A 234 24.90 43.69 -19.16
C CYS A 234 23.59 44.23 -19.80
N ASP A 235 22.59 43.39 -20.06
CA ASP A 235 21.21 43.75 -20.45
C ASP A 235 20.17 42.65 -20.11
N ASP A 236 19.83 42.50 -18.81
CA ASP A 236 18.86 41.55 -18.16
C ASP A 236 17.42 41.50 -18.75
N ALA A 237 17.17 42.18 -19.88
CA ALA A 237 15.96 42.04 -20.68
C ALA A 237 16.20 41.29 -22.01
N ARG A 238 17.39 40.74 -22.21
CA ARG A 238 17.91 40.14 -23.44
C ARG A 238 18.84 38.95 -23.14
N ALA A 239 18.24 37.76 -23.16
CA ALA A 239 18.92 36.46 -23.03
C ALA A 239 19.99 36.15 -24.12
N ASP A 240 20.23 37.08 -25.05
CA ASP A 240 21.30 37.06 -26.04
C ASP A 240 22.51 37.95 -25.69
N VAL A 241 22.49 38.64 -24.54
CA VAL A 241 23.51 39.61 -24.08
C VAL A 241 24.02 39.24 -22.68
N ASN A 242 24.93 38.29 -22.62
CA ASN A 242 25.54 37.80 -21.37
C ASN A 242 26.95 37.23 -21.59
N PRO A 243 27.80 37.07 -20.56
CA PRO A 243 29.18 36.58 -20.73
C PRO A 243 29.35 35.11 -21.13
N GLY A 244 28.25 34.38 -21.36
CA GLY A 244 28.23 33.07 -22.00
C GLY A 244 27.90 33.13 -23.50
N ALA A 245 27.47 34.28 -24.01
CA ALA A 245 27.18 34.54 -25.40
C ALA A 245 28.47 34.54 -26.25
N MET A 246 28.30 34.80 -27.54
CA MET A 246 29.38 34.93 -28.50
C MET A 246 29.11 36.16 -29.32
N GLU A 247 29.99 37.15 -29.21
CA GLU A 247 30.01 38.38 -30.01
C GLU A 247 29.61 38.16 -31.47
N VAL A 248 28.62 38.91 -31.95
CA VAL A 248 28.09 38.87 -33.32
C VAL A 248 28.08 40.27 -33.92
N CYS A 249 28.42 40.36 -35.22
CA CYS A 249 28.38 41.65 -35.92
C CYS A 249 26.97 42.24 -35.94
N ASP A 250 26.73 43.27 -35.14
CA ASP A 250 25.46 43.99 -35.07
C ASP A 250 25.59 45.44 -35.60
N SER A 251 24.53 46.26 -35.50
CA SER A 251 24.52 47.65 -35.99
C SER A 251 24.52 48.70 -34.88
N LEU A 252 24.59 48.24 -33.63
CA LEU A 252 24.56 49.04 -32.41
C LEU A 252 25.92 49.04 -31.69
N ASP A 253 26.90 48.25 -32.17
CA ASP A 253 28.13 47.87 -31.47
C ASP A 253 27.75 47.31 -30.07
N THR A 254 26.82 46.34 -30.02
CA THR A 254 26.44 45.64 -28.76
C THR A 254 27.61 44.75 -28.28
N ASP A 255 27.81 44.70 -26.96
CA ASP A 255 28.82 43.91 -26.25
C ASP A 255 28.08 42.69 -25.70
N GLU A 256 27.79 41.70 -26.56
CA GLU A 256 27.00 40.52 -26.21
C GLU A 256 27.69 39.64 -25.17
N ASP A 257 29.03 39.48 -25.20
CA ASP A 257 29.75 38.70 -24.18
C ASP A 257 30.22 39.53 -22.96
N CYS A 258 29.78 40.79 -22.89
CA CYS A 258 30.00 41.73 -21.78
C CYS A 258 31.49 41.88 -21.34
N ASP A 259 32.45 41.55 -22.21
CA ASP A 259 33.91 41.73 -22.01
C ASP A 259 34.30 43.22 -21.89
N GLY A 260 33.49 44.10 -22.48
CA GLY A 260 33.78 45.52 -22.67
C GLY A 260 34.29 45.85 -24.07
N SER A 261 34.12 44.93 -25.03
CA SER A 261 34.69 44.99 -26.38
C SER A 261 33.69 44.46 -27.42
N ALA A 262 32.85 45.34 -27.98
CA ALA A 262 31.98 44.94 -29.09
C ALA A 262 32.75 44.70 -30.42
N ASP A 263 32.22 43.78 -31.23
CA ASP A 263 32.51 43.62 -32.67
C ASP A 263 34.02 43.41 -33.00
N ASP A 264 34.56 44.18 -33.96
CA ASP A 264 35.93 44.17 -34.45
C ASP A 264 36.99 44.50 -33.39
N ASN A 265 36.57 44.95 -32.20
CA ASN A 265 37.47 45.18 -31.08
C ASN A 265 37.66 43.93 -30.20
N ASP A 266 36.78 42.93 -30.30
CA ASP A 266 36.99 41.61 -29.69
C ASP A 266 37.78 40.64 -30.60
N GLY A 267 38.42 39.66 -29.97
CA GLY A 267 38.90 38.43 -30.59
C GLY A 267 38.00 37.19 -30.41
N THR A 268 36.85 37.28 -29.72
CA THR A 268 35.85 36.20 -29.57
C THR A 268 34.83 36.17 -30.72
N VAL A 269 34.58 37.32 -31.35
CA VAL A 269 33.57 37.55 -32.42
C VAL A 269 33.45 36.43 -33.45
N ASP A 270 32.22 35.99 -33.71
CA ASP A 270 31.93 34.98 -34.72
C ASP A 270 32.19 35.52 -36.12
N GLY A 271 33.33 35.15 -36.69
CA GLY A 271 33.68 35.46 -38.09
C GLY A 271 32.69 34.95 -39.15
N SER A 272 31.61 34.26 -38.78
CA SER A 272 30.48 33.95 -39.67
C SER A 272 29.54 35.16 -39.91
N THR A 273 29.51 36.14 -39.01
CA THR A 273 28.67 37.36 -39.12
C THR A 273 29.35 38.51 -39.85
N PHE A 274 30.63 38.37 -40.21
CA PHE A 274 31.44 39.43 -40.83
C PHE A 274 30.87 39.95 -42.16
N THR A 275 30.60 41.24 -42.22
CA THR A 275 30.31 41.97 -43.46
C THR A 275 31.56 42.01 -44.34
N THR A 276 31.40 41.85 -45.65
CA THR A 276 32.52 41.88 -46.60
C THR A 276 32.55 43.21 -47.35
N PHE A 277 33.63 43.95 -47.15
CA PHE A 277 33.89 45.25 -47.76
C PHE A 277 34.93 45.14 -48.89
N TYR A 278 34.78 45.98 -49.91
CA TYR A 278 35.66 46.14 -51.07
C TYR A 278 36.26 47.54 -51.06
N SER A 279 37.52 47.72 -51.48
CA SER A 279 38.11 49.07 -51.48
C SER A 279 37.47 49.91 -52.57
N ASP A 280 37.11 51.15 -52.22
CA ASP A 280 36.57 52.16 -53.12
C ASP A 280 37.67 53.17 -53.46
N GLY A 281 38.23 53.04 -54.66
CA GLY A 281 39.42 53.74 -55.13
C GLY A 281 39.19 55.17 -55.62
N ASP A 282 37.94 55.54 -55.93
CA ASP A 282 37.58 56.85 -56.49
C ASP A 282 36.41 57.60 -55.81
N ALA A 283 35.80 56.96 -54.81
CA ALA A 283 34.72 57.42 -53.94
C ALA A 283 33.33 57.50 -54.59
N ASP A 284 32.97 56.50 -55.41
CA ASP A 284 31.66 56.40 -56.08
C ASP A 284 30.64 55.47 -55.40
N THR A 285 31.03 54.84 -54.28
CA THR A 285 30.27 53.90 -53.44
C THR A 285 30.23 52.44 -53.89
N TYR A 286 30.93 52.07 -54.96
CA TYR A 286 31.16 50.68 -55.38
C TYR A 286 32.67 50.36 -55.29
N GLY A 287 33.04 49.07 -55.23
CA GLY A 287 34.44 48.69 -54.95
C GLY A 287 34.97 47.49 -55.73
N ASP A 288 36.30 47.38 -55.78
CA ASP A 288 37.03 46.33 -56.50
C ASP A 288 36.85 44.94 -55.85
N ASP A 289 36.09 44.06 -56.50
CA ASP A 289 35.89 42.63 -56.18
C ASP A 289 37.18 41.85 -55.82
N THR A 290 38.35 42.32 -56.28
CA THR A 290 39.64 41.66 -56.03
C THR A 290 40.31 42.05 -54.72
N THR A 291 39.73 42.98 -53.96
CA THR A 291 40.34 43.59 -52.76
C THR A 291 39.74 43.14 -51.43
N ALA A 292 38.61 42.44 -51.45
CA ALA A 292 37.74 42.08 -50.32
C ALA A 292 38.41 41.83 -48.95
N VAL A 293 37.84 42.46 -47.91
CA VAL A 293 38.15 42.25 -46.48
C VAL A 293 36.83 42.03 -45.73
N SER A 294 36.78 41.00 -44.88
CA SER A 294 35.61 40.68 -44.05
C SER A 294 35.89 41.07 -42.59
N GLN A 295 35.00 41.88 -42.01
CA GLN A 295 35.04 42.43 -40.64
C GLN A 295 33.65 43.01 -40.30
N CYS A 296 33.34 43.40 -39.07
CA CYS A 296 32.02 43.97 -38.73
C CYS A 296 31.87 45.42 -39.26
N ASN A 297 32.83 46.28 -38.91
CA ASN A 297 32.75 47.72 -39.12
C ASN A 297 33.45 48.15 -40.43
N ASN A 298 32.84 49.04 -41.23
CA ASN A 298 33.37 49.43 -42.53
C ASN A 298 34.76 50.13 -42.41
N PRO A 299 35.85 49.56 -42.99
CA PRO A 299 37.14 50.22 -43.00
C PRO A 299 37.11 51.46 -43.90
N GLY A 300 37.26 52.65 -43.32
CA GLY A 300 37.08 53.92 -44.06
C GLY A 300 37.86 54.02 -45.39
N GLY A 301 37.12 54.17 -46.49
CA GLY A 301 37.61 54.06 -47.87
C GLY A 301 37.26 52.74 -48.55
N TRP A 302 36.29 52.00 -47.99
CA TRP A 302 35.76 50.74 -48.49
C TRP A 302 34.22 50.78 -48.43
N VAL A 303 33.59 49.84 -49.13
CA VAL A 303 32.14 49.78 -49.35
C VAL A 303 31.65 48.33 -49.40
N GLU A 304 30.40 48.10 -49.03
CA GLU A 304 29.79 46.76 -48.98
C GLU A 304 29.46 46.20 -50.39
N VAL A 305 29.27 47.11 -51.35
CA VAL A 305 28.86 46.76 -52.70
C VAL A 305 30.09 46.65 -53.60
N GLY A 306 30.40 45.41 -54.01
CA GLY A 306 31.43 45.14 -55.01
C GLY A 306 30.98 45.42 -56.44
N ALA A 307 31.52 44.66 -57.38
CA ALA A 307 31.21 44.69 -58.81
C ALA A 307 31.49 46.01 -59.55
N ASP A 308 32.32 46.91 -58.99
CA ASP A 308 32.86 48.03 -59.74
C ASP A 308 33.74 47.52 -60.91
N CYS A 309 33.34 47.84 -62.14
CA CYS A 309 34.05 47.41 -63.34
C CYS A 309 35.24 48.31 -63.71
N ARG A 310 35.43 49.45 -63.03
CA ARG A 310 36.65 50.28 -63.02
C ARG A 310 36.78 51.24 -61.80
N ASP A 311 37.24 50.70 -60.67
CA ASP A 311 37.70 51.30 -59.37
C ASP A 311 38.74 52.44 -59.42
N THR A 312 38.72 53.27 -60.45
CA THR A 312 39.60 54.44 -60.65
C THR A 312 38.94 55.56 -61.50
N ASP A 313 37.66 55.42 -61.82
CA ASP A 313 36.85 56.28 -62.67
C ASP A 313 35.36 56.19 -62.27
N ALA A 314 34.97 57.03 -61.28
CA ALA A 314 33.67 57.24 -60.61
C ALA A 314 32.39 57.45 -61.48
N ASN A 315 32.36 56.84 -62.66
CA ASN A 315 31.28 56.82 -63.62
C ASN A 315 30.95 55.36 -64.03
N PHE A 316 31.70 54.36 -63.54
CA PHE A 316 31.68 52.97 -64.03
C PHE A 316 31.27 51.99 -62.92
N TYR A 317 30.04 52.14 -62.43
CA TYR A 317 29.52 51.40 -61.28
C TYR A 317 28.12 50.81 -61.55
N PRO A 318 27.75 49.66 -60.94
CA PRO A 318 26.42 49.08 -61.02
C PRO A 318 25.28 50.10 -60.82
N GLY A 319 24.56 50.42 -61.90
CA GLY A 319 23.45 51.40 -61.88
C GLY A 319 23.80 52.85 -62.25
N ALA A 320 25.00 53.13 -62.77
CA ALA A 320 25.36 54.47 -63.23
C ALA A 320 24.43 54.99 -64.37
N PRO A 321 23.98 56.26 -64.33
CA PRO A 321 22.96 56.76 -65.23
C PRO A 321 23.47 56.99 -66.68
N GLU A 322 23.03 56.14 -67.61
CA GLU A 322 23.35 56.20 -69.04
C GLU A 322 22.55 57.29 -69.81
N ALA A 323 22.58 58.52 -69.32
CA ALA A 323 21.69 59.61 -69.75
C ALA A 323 21.97 60.21 -71.16
N ASP A 324 23.01 59.75 -71.88
CA ASP A 324 23.29 60.14 -73.27
C ASP A 324 23.06 58.94 -74.20
N CYS A 325 21.86 58.81 -74.75
CA CYS A 325 21.43 57.74 -75.68
C CYS A 325 22.18 57.75 -77.06
N ALA A 326 23.40 58.28 -77.09
CA ALA A 326 24.36 58.25 -78.20
C ALA A 326 25.80 57.87 -77.79
N ASP A 327 26.10 57.64 -76.51
CA ASP A 327 27.41 57.17 -76.01
C ASP A 327 27.42 55.62 -75.87
N PRO A 328 28.39 54.88 -76.44
CA PRO A 328 28.43 53.42 -76.38
C PRO A 328 29.32 52.86 -75.25
N ASN A 329 29.52 53.61 -74.17
CA ASN A 329 30.20 53.09 -72.97
C ASN A 329 29.12 52.54 -72.03
N ASP A 330 29.26 51.26 -71.69
CA ASP A 330 28.60 50.59 -70.57
C ASP A 330 29.14 51.23 -69.28
N TYR A 331 28.34 52.14 -68.70
CA TYR A 331 28.66 52.84 -67.46
C TYR A 331 28.11 52.10 -66.24
N ASN A 332 27.00 51.39 -66.40
CA ASN A 332 26.31 50.70 -65.31
C ASN A 332 26.81 49.27 -65.05
N CYS A 333 27.89 48.84 -65.73
CA CYS A 333 28.54 47.54 -65.61
C CYS A 333 27.65 46.31 -65.90
N ASP A 334 26.48 46.47 -66.51
CA ASP A 334 25.51 45.38 -66.74
C ASP A 334 25.72 44.62 -68.07
N GLY A 335 26.57 45.14 -68.97
CA GLY A 335 26.86 44.58 -70.28
C GLY A 335 25.95 45.07 -71.42
N SER A 336 25.04 46.00 -71.16
CA SER A 336 24.15 46.67 -72.10
C SER A 336 24.61 48.09 -72.44
N VAL A 337 23.80 48.84 -73.21
CA VAL A 337 24.00 50.28 -73.50
C VAL A 337 22.66 50.93 -73.88
N ALA A 338 22.35 52.12 -73.35
CA ALA A 338 21.07 52.85 -73.42
C ALA A 338 20.64 53.40 -74.80
N TYR A 339 20.96 52.70 -75.88
CA TYR A 339 20.61 53.04 -77.27
C TYR A 339 19.44 52.18 -77.83
N THR A 340 19.05 51.11 -77.14
CA THR A 340 18.11 50.11 -77.67
C THR A 340 16.85 50.06 -76.81
N ASP A 341 15.72 49.81 -77.47
CA ASP A 341 14.41 49.44 -76.91
C ASP A 341 14.34 47.91 -77.05
N ALA A 342 14.47 47.19 -75.93
CA ALA A 342 14.69 45.73 -75.93
C ALA A 342 13.39 44.91 -75.93
N ASP A 343 12.35 45.34 -75.22
CA ASP A 343 11.09 44.62 -75.09
C ASP A 343 10.00 45.00 -76.12
N SER A 344 10.16 46.14 -76.81
CA SER A 344 9.24 46.71 -77.81
C SER A 344 7.91 47.28 -77.28
N ASP A 345 7.86 47.77 -76.03
CA ASP A 345 6.72 48.52 -75.49
C ASP A 345 6.54 49.90 -76.19
N GLY A 346 7.65 50.56 -76.57
CA GLY A 346 7.70 51.83 -77.26
C GLY A 346 8.36 53.00 -76.50
N TRP A 347 8.80 52.78 -75.27
CA TRP A 347 9.82 53.56 -74.56
C TRP A 347 11.22 53.01 -74.90
N ALA A 348 12.22 53.33 -74.09
CA ALA A 348 13.62 52.96 -74.31
C ALA A 348 14.43 53.29 -73.05
N ALA A 349 15.44 52.47 -72.74
CA ALA A 349 16.28 52.50 -71.54
C ALA A 349 16.76 53.88 -71.02
N CYS A 350 16.85 54.93 -71.84
CA CYS A 350 17.17 56.28 -71.36
C CYS A 350 15.96 57.11 -70.87
N ILE A 351 14.75 56.52 -70.74
CA ILE A 351 13.52 57.16 -70.25
C ILE A 351 12.58 56.22 -69.46
N GLU A 352 13.02 54.99 -69.19
CA GLU A 352 12.25 53.87 -68.65
C GLU A 352 13.09 53.16 -67.59
N CYS A 353 12.45 52.63 -66.55
CA CYS A 353 13.17 52.11 -65.38
C CYS A 353 13.50 50.60 -65.45
N ASP A 354 12.86 49.80 -66.33
CA ASP A 354 13.33 48.48 -66.78
C ASP A 354 12.93 48.18 -68.24
N ASP A 355 13.87 48.36 -69.19
CA ASP A 355 13.70 48.17 -70.65
C ASP A 355 13.43 46.71 -71.08
N ASN A 356 13.32 45.77 -70.13
CA ASN A 356 13.01 44.35 -70.40
C ASN A 356 11.57 43.94 -70.05
N GLU A 357 10.82 44.77 -69.30
CA GLU A 357 9.52 44.39 -68.72
C GLU A 357 8.41 45.41 -69.03
N ALA A 358 7.70 45.17 -70.15
CA ALA A 358 6.65 45.99 -70.77
C ALA A 358 5.40 46.35 -69.92
N THR A 359 5.48 46.18 -68.60
CA THR A 359 4.53 46.67 -67.60
C THR A 359 5.06 47.83 -66.76
N VAL A 360 6.37 48.10 -66.81
CA VAL A 360 7.07 49.12 -66.02
C VAL A 360 7.35 50.34 -66.90
N TYR A 361 6.47 51.32 -66.89
CA TYR A 361 6.55 52.47 -67.81
C TYR A 361 5.94 53.76 -67.23
N PRO A 362 6.40 54.95 -67.66
CA PRO A 362 5.89 56.25 -67.22
C PRO A 362 4.35 56.37 -67.19
N GLY A 363 3.76 56.31 -66.00
CA GLY A 363 2.30 56.37 -65.77
C GLY A 363 1.55 55.04 -65.92
N ALA A 364 2.17 53.92 -65.54
CA ALA A 364 1.51 52.66 -65.21
C ALA A 364 0.58 52.78 -63.96
N ALA A 365 0.36 51.68 -63.24
CA ALA A 365 -0.50 51.67 -62.06
C ALA A 365 0.09 50.77 -60.98
N GLU A 366 0.60 51.42 -59.93
CA GLU A 366 1.33 50.83 -58.82
C GLU A 366 0.67 49.60 -58.18
N ARG A 367 1.55 48.68 -57.80
CA ARG A 367 1.31 47.45 -57.06
C ARG A 367 2.25 47.38 -55.87
N CYS A 368 1.98 46.49 -54.93
CA CYS A 368 2.92 46.17 -53.86
C CYS A 368 3.88 45.05 -54.32
N ASN A 369 4.73 45.34 -55.31
CA ASN A 369 5.65 44.38 -55.94
C ASN A 369 7.14 44.71 -55.74
N GLY A 370 7.48 45.82 -55.07
CA GLY A 370 8.83 46.33 -54.89
C GLY A 370 9.42 47.00 -56.14
N VAL A 371 8.58 47.38 -57.10
CA VAL A 371 8.97 48.01 -58.37
C VAL A 371 8.23 49.34 -58.50
N ASP A 372 8.95 50.39 -58.92
CA ASP A 372 8.38 51.68 -59.34
C ASP A 372 7.68 51.48 -60.70
N ASP A 373 6.48 50.87 -60.70
CA ASP A 373 5.78 50.44 -61.92
C ASP A 373 5.56 51.63 -62.88
N ASP A 374 5.30 52.84 -62.35
CA ASP A 374 5.05 54.06 -63.11
C ASP A 374 6.24 55.02 -63.29
N CYS A 375 7.42 54.62 -62.80
CA CYS A 375 8.70 55.34 -62.84
C CYS A 375 8.63 56.81 -62.35
N ASP A 376 7.78 57.16 -61.37
CA ASP A 376 7.72 58.51 -60.77
C ASP A 376 8.67 58.73 -59.58
N GLY A 377 9.28 57.65 -59.08
CA GLY A 377 10.20 57.63 -57.95
C GLY A 377 9.55 57.25 -56.61
N VAL A 378 8.30 56.77 -56.60
CA VAL A 378 7.59 56.30 -55.42
C VAL A 378 7.20 54.82 -55.60
N VAL A 379 8.11 53.93 -55.19
CA VAL A 379 7.84 52.49 -55.09
C VAL A 379 6.70 52.22 -54.09
N ASP A 380 5.74 51.38 -54.48
CA ASP A 380 4.71 50.75 -53.63
C ASP A 380 3.94 51.71 -52.66
N PRO A 381 3.31 52.81 -53.12
CA PRO A 381 2.54 53.70 -52.25
C PRO A 381 1.32 53.02 -51.62
N ASP A 382 0.85 53.47 -50.45
CA ASP A 382 -0.37 52.94 -49.77
C ASP A 382 -1.68 53.05 -50.58
N THR A 383 -1.65 53.68 -51.76
CA THR A 383 -2.75 53.73 -52.72
C THR A 383 -2.66 52.69 -53.84
N SER A 384 -1.65 51.81 -53.82
CA SER A 384 -1.43 50.71 -54.76
C SER A 384 -2.62 49.78 -54.85
N THR A 385 -2.80 49.17 -56.02
CA THR A 385 -4.06 48.49 -56.36
C THR A 385 -4.31 47.17 -55.62
N ASP A 386 -3.30 46.65 -54.93
CA ASP A 386 -3.28 45.42 -54.14
C ASP A 386 -2.74 45.62 -52.70
N SER A 387 -2.74 46.86 -52.18
CA SER A 387 -2.44 47.17 -50.78
C SER A 387 -3.28 46.33 -49.81
N LEU A 388 -2.63 45.76 -48.79
CA LEU A 388 -3.28 44.94 -47.77
C LEU A 388 -3.99 45.81 -46.73
N THR A 389 -5.06 45.28 -46.15
CA THR A 389 -5.68 45.85 -44.95
C THR A 389 -4.98 45.29 -43.72
N TRP A 390 -4.59 46.18 -42.81
CA TRP A 390 -3.98 45.88 -41.52
C TRP A 390 -4.89 46.41 -40.41
N TYR A 391 -4.94 45.70 -39.28
CA TYR A 391 -5.81 45.92 -38.12
C TYR A 391 -4.94 46.31 -36.93
N ALA A 392 -5.40 47.23 -36.08
CA ALA A 392 -4.59 47.66 -34.94
C ALA A 392 -4.40 46.50 -33.97
N ASP A 393 -3.18 46.38 -33.45
CA ASP A 393 -2.75 45.44 -32.42
C ASP A 393 -2.20 46.33 -31.29
N ALA A 394 -3.04 46.57 -30.28
CA ALA A 394 -2.78 47.54 -29.22
C ALA A 394 -2.22 46.93 -27.94
N ASP A 395 -2.22 45.61 -27.82
CA ASP A 395 -1.73 44.88 -26.65
C ASP A 395 -0.54 43.94 -26.94
N GLY A 396 -0.31 43.57 -28.20
CA GLY A 396 0.90 42.92 -28.72
C GLY A 396 0.77 41.42 -29.01
N ASP A 397 -0.42 40.82 -28.99
CA ASP A 397 -0.60 39.37 -29.14
C ASP A 397 -0.57 38.84 -30.59
N SER A 398 -0.48 39.74 -31.57
CA SER A 398 -0.50 39.50 -33.02
C SER A 398 -1.86 39.25 -33.69
N PHE A 399 -2.96 39.38 -32.96
CA PHE A 399 -4.31 39.59 -33.51
C PHE A 399 -4.65 41.10 -33.46
N GLY A 400 -5.81 41.51 -33.97
CA GLY A 400 -6.12 42.94 -34.00
C GLY A 400 -7.57 43.33 -34.32
N ASP A 401 -7.98 44.51 -33.85
CA ASP A 401 -9.38 44.97 -33.83
C ASP A 401 -9.99 45.10 -35.25
N PRO A 402 -10.99 44.28 -35.62
CA PRO A 402 -11.69 44.40 -36.90
C PRO A 402 -12.36 45.76 -37.13
N ALA A 403 -12.60 46.57 -36.09
CA ALA A 403 -13.16 47.92 -36.15
C ALA A 403 -12.11 49.02 -36.39
N VAL A 404 -10.81 48.77 -36.17
CA VAL A 404 -9.71 49.75 -36.36
C VAL A 404 -8.70 49.21 -37.37
N SER A 405 -8.82 49.66 -38.63
CA SER A 405 -7.95 49.22 -39.73
C SER A 405 -7.43 50.35 -40.62
N THR A 406 -6.30 50.09 -41.27
CA THR A 406 -5.63 50.93 -42.28
C THR A 406 -5.24 50.08 -43.49
N ALA A 407 -4.92 50.72 -44.63
CA ALA A 407 -4.41 50.02 -45.82
C ALA A 407 -2.96 50.45 -46.09
N SER A 408 -2.07 49.49 -46.37
CA SER A 408 -0.67 49.73 -46.70
C SER A 408 -0.03 48.55 -47.46
N CYS A 409 1.01 48.80 -48.25
CA CYS A 409 1.81 47.76 -48.89
C CYS A 409 2.74 47.00 -47.93
N SER A 410 3.10 47.60 -46.78
CA SER A 410 3.97 47.01 -45.76
C SER A 410 3.31 47.08 -44.38
N ASN A 411 3.74 46.25 -43.42
CA ASN A 411 3.10 46.22 -42.11
C ASN A 411 3.31 47.56 -41.35
N PRO A 412 2.25 48.32 -41.02
CA PRO A 412 2.38 49.50 -40.16
C PRO A 412 2.72 49.10 -38.72
N ALA A 413 3.57 49.86 -38.05
CA ALA A 413 3.89 49.60 -36.65
C ALA A 413 2.65 49.72 -35.74
N GLY A 414 2.40 48.69 -34.91
CA GLY A 414 1.20 48.56 -34.07
C GLY A 414 -0.04 48.07 -34.83
N TYR A 415 0.15 47.34 -35.94
CA TYR A 415 -0.90 46.71 -36.72
C TYR A 415 -0.47 45.29 -37.17
N VAL A 416 -1.45 44.46 -37.49
CA VAL A 416 -1.29 43.08 -38.00
C VAL A 416 -2.29 42.76 -39.12
N ALA A 417 -2.07 41.63 -39.81
CA ALA A 417 -2.91 41.23 -40.95
C ALA A 417 -4.15 40.43 -40.56
N ASP A 418 -4.18 39.85 -39.35
CA ASP A 418 -5.35 39.17 -38.83
C ASP A 418 -6.31 40.17 -38.17
N ALA A 419 -7.60 39.84 -38.16
CA ALA A 419 -8.71 40.75 -37.85
C ALA A 419 -9.72 40.12 -36.90
N THR A 420 -9.27 39.14 -36.12
CA THR A 420 -10.12 38.15 -35.47
C THR A 420 -10.17 38.27 -33.95
N ASP A 421 -9.41 39.22 -33.40
CA ASP A 421 -9.45 39.64 -32.00
C ASP A 421 -10.84 40.17 -31.59
N CYS A 422 -11.25 39.83 -30.37
CA CYS A 422 -12.49 40.28 -29.75
C CYS A 422 -12.30 41.27 -28.57
N ASP A 423 -11.10 41.42 -28.00
CA ASP A 423 -10.70 42.50 -27.06
C ASP A 423 -9.21 42.86 -27.17
N ASP A 424 -8.87 43.69 -28.19
CA ASP A 424 -7.60 44.39 -28.52
C ASP A 424 -7.03 45.29 -27.39
N THR A 425 -7.24 44.90 -26.14
CA THR A 425 -6.67 45.51 -24.93
C THR A 425 -6.24 44.48 -23.87
N ALA A 426 -6.34 43.19 -24.15
CA ALA A 426 -6.05 42.06 -23.28
C ALA A 426 -5.33 40.91 -24.04
N PRO A 427 -3.99 40.76 -23.94
CA PRO A 427 -3.17 39.78 -24.70
C PRO A 427 -3.43 38.29 -24.44
N ALA A 428 -4.51 37.97 -23.73
CA ALA A 428 -4.97 36.62 -23.41
C ALA A 428 -6.34 36.30 -24.03
N VAL A 429 -6.97 37.27 -24.73
CA VAL A 429 -8.32 37.19 -25.29
C VAL A 429 -8.22 37.22 -26.82
N TYR A 430 -7.89 36.08 -27.42
CA TYR A 430 -7.64 35.96 -28.85
C TYR A 430 -8.07 34.61 -29.44
N PRO A 431 -8.32 34.53 -30.75
CA PRO A 431 -8.67 33.30 -31.46
C PRO A 431 -7.80 32.08 -31.16
N GLY A 432 -8.35 31.15 -30.39
CA GLY A 432 -7.65 29.94 -29.96
C GLY A 432 -6.73 30.11 -28.74
N ALA A 433 -6.96 31.12 -27.90
CA ALA A 433 -6.50 31.13 -26.52
C ALA A 433 -7.08 29.94 -25.72
N THR A 434 -6.67 29.80 -24.46
CA THR A 434 -7.17 28.73 -23.58
C THR A 434 -8.19 29.28 -22.60
N GLU A 435 -9.45 28.95 -22.82
CA GLU A 435 -10.59 29.28 -21.95
C GLU A 435 -10.31 29.00 -20.47
N SER A 436 -10.57 30.01 -19.64
CA SER A 436 -10.54 29.93 -18.18
C SER A 436 -11.88 30.43 -17.62
N CYS A 437 -12.34 29.92 -16.48
CA CYS A 437 -13.62 30.24 -15.84
C CYS A 437 -13.67 31.69 -15.29
N ASN A 438 -13.66 32.68 -16.17
CA ASN A 438 -13.46 34.10 -15.87
C ASN A 438 -14.61 35.01 -16.37
N TYR A 439 -15.62 34.45 -17.05
CA TYR A 439 -16.76 35.13 -17.70
C TYR A 439 -16.40 36.00 -18.93
N ILE A 440 -15.29 35.68 -19.60
CA ILE A 440 -14.81 36.24 -20.87
C ILE A 440 -14.87 35.12 -21.92
N ASP A 441 -14.91 35.51 -23.19
CA ASP A 441 -14.83 34.65 -24.38
C ASP A 441 -13.36 34.68 -24.79
N ASP A 442 -12.48 34.01 -24.03
CA ASP A 442 -11.02 34.11 -24.16
C ASP A 442 -10.57 33.68 -25.56
N ASP A 443 -11.16 32.63 -26.13
CA ASP A 443 -10.80 32.08 -27.44
C ASP A 443 -11.56 32.70 -28.63
N CYS A 444 -12.43 33.68 -28.36
CA CYS A 444 -13.27 34.41 -29.30
C CYS A 444 -14.20 33.54 -30.20
N ASP A 445 -14.48 32.27 -29.87
CA ASP A 445 -15.39 31.42 -30.68
C ASP A 445 -16.89 31.74 -30.49
N GLY A 446 -17.23 32.47 -29.42
CA GLY A 446 -18.61 32.82 -29.04
C GLY A 446 -19.19 31.98 -27.90
N VAL A 447 -18.39 31.15 -27.24
CA VAL A 447 -18.77 30.29 -26.10
C VAL A 447 -17.95 30.67 -24.87
N ILE A 448 -18.46 31.62 -24.09
CA ILE A 448 -17.93 31.98 -22.77
C ILE A 448 -17.92 30.76 -21.83
N ASP A 449 -16.78 30.48 -21.18
CA ASP A 449 -16.59 29.50 -20.10
C ASP A 449 -17.12 28.06 -20.43
N PRO A 450 -16.64 27.38 -21.49
CA PRO A 450 -17.08 26.03 -21.81
C PRO A 450 -16.65 25.01 -20.73
N THR A 451 -17.27 23.83 -20.72
CA THR A 451 -16.92 22.72 -19.81
C THR A 451 -15.53 22.10 -20.06
N THR A 452 -14.74 22.71 -20.94
CA THR A 452 -13.35 22.37 -21.28
C THR A 452 -12.35 23.42 -20.80
N SER A 453 -12.81 24.46 -20.09
CA SER A 453 -11.94 25.48 -19.49
C SER A 453 -10.93 24.85 -18.54
N VAL A 454 -9.72 25.41 -18.47
CA VAL A 454 -8.56 24.82 -17.78
C VAL A 454 -8.78 24.61 -16.26
N ASP A 455 -9.63 25.43 -15.66
CA ASP A 455 -9.99 25.47 -14.24
C ASP A 455 -11.46 25.11 -13.96
N ALA A 456 -12.15 24.47 -14.93
CA ALA A 456 -13.51 23.98 -14.73
C ALA A 456 -13.56 22.92 -13.62
N LEU A 457 -14.31 23.20 -12.56
CA LEU A 457 -14.49 22.28 -11.43
C LEU A 457 -15.36 21.09 -11.83
N THR A 458 -15.03 19.92 -11.28
CA THR A 458 -15.90 18.74 -11.37
C THR A 458 -17.01 18.85 -10.33
N TRP A 459 -18.25 18.63 -10.75
CA TRP A 459 -19.41 18.52 -9.87
C TRP A 459 -20.02 17.12 -10.01
N TYR A 460 -20.63 16.64 -8.94
CA TYR A 460 -21.12 15.26 -8.76
C TYR A 460 -22.63 15.29 -8.63
N ALA A 461 -23.36 14.37 -9.26
CA ALA A 461 -24.82 14.39 -9.20
C ALA A 461 -25.29 14.17 -7.74
N ASP A 462 -26.33 14.90 -7.35
CA ASP A 462 -27.02 14.80 -6.05
C ASP A 462 -28.50 14.55 -6.38
N ALA A 463 -28.86 13.27 -6.47
CA ALA A 463 -30.13 12.82 -7.05
C ALA A 463 -31.24 12.63 -6.00
N ASP A 464 -30.91 12.54 -4.71
CA ASP A 464 -31.87 12.50 -3.61
C ASP A 464 -31.98 13.79 -2.77
N ALA A 465 -31.03 14.72 -2.91
CA ALA A 465 -30.93 16.03 -2.27
C ALA A 465 -30.44 16.05 -0.81
N ASP A 466 -29.50 15.18 -0.43
CA ASP A 466 -28.90 15.13 0.92
C ASP A 466 -27.61 15.97 1.10
N THR A 467 -27.01 16.41 -0.01
CA THR A 467 -25.80 17.24 -0.18
C THR A 467 -24.45 16.53 -0.39
N PHE A 468 -24.42 15.21 -0.42
CA PHE A 468 -23.33 14.43 -1.03
C PHE A 468 -23.70 14.06 -2.48
N GLY A 469 -22.82 13.39 -3.22
CA GLY A 469 -23.11 13.02 -4.60
C GLY A 469 -22.22 11.93 -5.21
N ASP A 470 -22.72 11.31 -6.28
CA ASP A 470 -22.13 10.15 -6.95
C ASP A 470 -20.81 10.50 -7.68
N ALA A 471 -19.70 9.98 -7.17
CA ALA A 471 -18.35 10.05 -7.76
C ALA A 471 -18.27 9.62 -9.24
N THR A 472 -19.20 8.79 -9.70
CA THR A 472 -19.28 8.28 -11.08
C THR A 472 -20.16 9.13 -11.99
N ALA A 473 -21.11 9.91 -11.44
CA ALA A 473 -22.03 10.78 -12.18
C ALA A 473 -21.54 12.23 -12.25
N THR A 474 -20.33 12.43 -12.78
CA THR A 474 -19.67 13.73 -12.84
C THR A 474 -20.11 14.63 -14.00
N THR A 475 -19.99 15.94 -13.84
CA THR A 475 -20.06 16.95 -14.91
C THR A 475 -19.12 18.13 -14.60
N PRO A 476 -18.14 18.44 -15.47
CA PRO A 476 -17.30 19.62 -15.30
C PRO A 476 -18.06 20.91 -15.67
N ALA A 477 -17.99 21.94 -14.81
CA ALA A 477 -18.61 23.24 -15.02
C ALA A 477 -17.97 24.36 -14.17
N CYS A 478 -17.98 25.60 -14.66
CA CYS A 478 -17.50 26.76 -13.90
C CYS A 478 -18.48 27.23 -12.80
N GLU A 479 -19.78 26.92 -12.92
CA GLU A 479 -20.80 27.18 -11.89
C GLU A 479 -21.50 25.87 -11.49
N LEU A 480 -21.88 25.76 -10.21
CA LEU A 480 -22.67 24.67 -9.61
C LEU A 480 -23.90 24.29 -10.48
N PRO A 481 -23.92 23.12 -11.13
CA PRO A 481 -25.08 22.66 -11.89
C PRO A 481 -26.27 22.35 -10.96
N ALA A 482 -27.49 22.45 -11.47
CA ALA A 482 -28.68 22.17 -10.66
C ALA A 482 -28.91 20.66 -10.49
N GLY A 483 -28.88 20.18 -9.24
CA GLY A 483 -28.95 18.74 -8.90
C GLY A 483 -27.58 18.06 -8.88
N PHE A 484 -26.56 18.83 -8.51
CA PHE A 484 -25.18 18.40 -8.35
C PHE A 484 -24.60 19.08 -7.09
N VAL A 485 -23.50 18.56 -6.56
CA VAL A 485 -22.71 19.11 -5.44
C VAL A 485 -21.20 19.00 -5.71
N ALA A 486 -20.37 19.46 -4.77
CA ALA A 486 -18.90 19.42 -4.86
C ALA A 486 -18.26 18.28 -4.05
N ASP A 487 -19.03 17.61 -3.19
CA ASP A 487 -18.56 16.49 -2.36
C ASP A 487 -18.94 15.18 -3.07
N ASP A 488 -17.99 14.25 -3.22
CA ASP A 488 -18.13 13.05 -4.06
C ASP A 488 -18.16 11.73 -3.30
N THR A 489 -18.44 11.85 -2.00
CA THR A 489 -18.27 10.80 -1.01
C THR A 489 -19.55 10.00 -0.75
N ASP A 490 -20.58 10.15 -1.58
CA ASP A 490 -21.83 9.39 -1.45
C ASP A 490 -21.68 7.96 -2.00
N CYS A 491 -22.12 6.97 -1.21
CA CYS A 491 -22.12 5.57 -1.57
C CYS A 491 -23.48 5.03 -2.07
N ASP A 492 -24.60 5.75 -1.89
CA ASP A 492 -25.89 5.53 -2.56
C ASP A 492 -26.68 6.85 -2.76
N ASP A 493 -26.33 7.60 -3.82
CA ASP A 493 -26.98 8.82 -4.37
C ASP A 493 -28.50 8.67 -4.70
N THR A 494 -29.11 7.54 -4.35
CA THR A 494 -30.56 7.33 -4.40
C THR A 494 -31.25 7.28 -3.04
N SER A 495 -30.50 7.37 -1.94
CA SER A 495 -30.95 7.20 -0.56
C SER A 495 -30.32 8.18 0.45
N ALA A 496 -30.97 9.33 0.65
CA ALA A 496 -30.64 10.44 1.58
C ALA A 496 -30.55 10.10 3.10
N SER A 497 -30.32 8.85 3.44
CA SER A 497 -29.91 8.37 4.77
C SER A 497 -28.56 7.64 4.75
N VAL A 498 -27.98 7.41 3.57
CA VAL A 498 -26.72 6.72 3.31
C VAL A 498 -25.70 7.78 2.88
N TYR A 499 -24.82 8.19 3.78
CA TYR A 499 -23.84 9.25 3.52
C TYR A 499 -22.72 9.28 4.57
N PRO A 500 -21.54 9.85 4.25
CA PRO A 500 -20.41 9.99 5.16
C PRO A 500 -20.73 10.45 6.57
N GLY A 501 -20.56 9.55 7.53
CA GLY A 501 -20.82 9.83 8.95
C GLY A 501 -22.30 9.93 9.31
N ALA A 502 -23.16 9.17 8.62
CA ALA A 502 -24.50 8.80 9.08
C ALA A 502 -24.42 7.95 10.38
N THR A 503 -25.31 6.98 10.57
CA THR A 503 -25.29 6.12 11.76
C THR A 503 -25.62 4.71 11.32
N GLU A 504 -24.66 3.81 11.49
CA GLU A 504 -24.79 2.39 11.19
C GLU A 504 -25.94 1.71 11.97
N TYR A 505 -26.75 0.97 11.24
CA TYR A 505 -27.77 0.03 11.75
C TYR A 505 -27.57 -1.32 11.09
N CYS A 506 -27.84 -2.42 11.78
CA CYS A 506 -27.75 -3.78 11.25
C CYS A 506 -28.81 -4.06 10.15
N ASN A 507 -28.58 -3.56 8.93
CA ASN A 507 -29.55 -3.58 7.84
C ASN A 507 -29.00 -4.02 6.48
N GLY A 508 -27.69 -4.29 6.40
CA GLY A 508 -26.99 -4.76 5.20
C GLY A 508 -26.62 -3.65 4.22
N ILE A 509 -26.53 -2.41 4.69
CA ILE A 509 -26.11 -1.23 3.95
C ILE A 509 -25.00 -0.56 4.76
N ASP A 510 -23.93 -0.15 4.08
CA ASP A 510 -22.94 0.81 4.58
C ASP A 510 -23.64 2.18 4.64
N ASP A 511 -24.28 2.50 5.77
CA ASP A 511 -25.06 3.74 5.92
C ASP A 511 -24.13 4.95 6.03
N ASP A 512 -22.96 4.81 6.68
CA ASP A 512 -22.03 5.91 6.94
C ASP A 512 -20.86 6.06 5.94
N CYS A 513 -20.85 5.22 4.90
CA CYS A 513 -19.90 5.20 3.79
C CYS A 513 -18.42 5.04 4.21
N ASP A 514 -18.13 4.46 5.39
CA ASP A 514 -16.76 4.17 5.83
C ASP A 514 -16.21 2.81 5.31
N THR A 515 -17.01 2.08 4.54
CA THR A 515 -16.78 0.74 3.97
C THR A 515 -16.96 -0.44 4.92
N VAL A 516 -17.34 -0.21 6.18
CA VAL A 516 -17.71 -1.25 7.15
C VAL A 516 -19.23 -1.38 7.20
N ILE A 517 -19.78 -2.30 6.42
CA ILE A 517 -21.22 -2.66 6.47
C ILE A 517 -21.53 -3.33 7.81
N ASP A 518 -22.55 -2.83 8.54
CA ASP A 518 -23.10 -3.45 9.75
C ASP A 518 -22.01 -3.80 10.82
N PRO A 519 -21.18 -2.85 11.29
CA PRO A 519 -20.12 -3.14 12.26
C PRO A 519 -20.66 -3.67 13.59
N ASP A 520 -19.83 -4.38 14.35
CA ASP A 520 -20.17 -4.84 15.71
C ASP A 520 -20.54 -3.69 16.67
N SER A 521 -20.17 -2.44 16.34
CA SER A 521 -20.57 -1.22 17.05
C SER A 521 -21.83 -0.53 16.51
N ALA A 522 -22.55 -1.14 15.55
CA ALA A 522 -23.77 -0.59 14.98
C ALA A 522 -24.85 -0.35 16.05
N PHE A 523 -25.72 0.62 15.81
CA PHE A 523 -26.61 1.17 16.85
C PHE A 523 -27.60 0.14 17.44
N ASP A 524 -27.96 -0.88 16.66
CA ASP A 524 -28.85 -1.98 17.05
C ASP A 524 -28.20 -3.38 16.97
N ALA A 525 -26.87 -3.45 17.05
CA ALA A 525 -26.15 -4.71 17.26
C ALA A 525 -26.63 -5.42 18.54
N LEU A 526 -26.66 -6.75 18.49
CA LEU A 526 -27.16 -7.60 19.57
C LEU A 526 -26.01 -8.24 20.33
N ASN A 527 -26.22 -8.47 21.64
CA ASN A 527 -25.34 -9.36 22.39
C ASN A 527 -25.60 -10.80 21.94
N TRP A 528 -24.52 -11.54 21.79
CA TRP A 528 -24.49 -12.98 21.60
C TRP A 528 -23.54 -13.57 22.64
N TYR A 529 -23.79 -14.81 23.04
CA TYR A 529 -23.19 -15.47 24.20
C TYR A 529 -22.67 -16.81 23.71
N ALA A 530 -21.44 -17.21 24.07
CA ALA A 530 -20.87 -18.46 23.56
C ALA A 530 -21.81 -19.64 23.87
N ASP A 531 -21.82 -20.65 23.01
CA ASP A 531 -22.65 -21.85 23.09
C ASP A 531 -21.72 -23.01 22.67
N ALA A 532 -20.94 -23.52 23.63
CA ALA A 532 -19.83 -24.44 23.35
C ALA A 532 -20.27 -25.91 23.21
N ASP A 533 -21.42 -26.31 23.78
CA ASP A 533 -22.01 -27.63 23.63
C ASP A 533 -23.12 -27.74 22.55
N ALA A 534 -23.60 -26.61 22.04
CA ALA A 534 -24.61 -26.46 20.98
C ALA A 534 -26.07 -26.77 21.39
N ASP A 535 -26.47 -26.54 22.64
CA ASP A 535 -27.85 -26.74 23.12
C ASP A 535 -28.83 -25.57 22.86
N ALA A 536 -28.26 -24.42 22.48
CA ALA A 536 -28.89 -23.14 22.16
C ALA A 536 -29.20 -22.17 23.33
N TYR A 537 -28.70 -22.44 24.53
CA TYR A 537 -28.38 -21.45 25.56
C TYR A 537 -26.89 -21.07 25.47
N GLY A 538 -26.46 -20.06 26.21
CA GLY A 538 -25.06 -19.65 26.17
C GLY A 538 -24.55 -18.86 27.37
N ASP A 539 -23.23 -18.94 27.61
CA ASP A 539 -22.53 -18.36 28.75
C ASP A 539 -22.61 -16.81 28.79
N ALA A 540 -23.28 -16.32 29.85
CA ALA A 540 -23.38 -14.91 30.20
C ALA A 540 -22.03 -14.19 30.40
N ALA A 541 -20.94 -14.92 30.67
CA ALA A 541 -19.59 -14.38 30.85
C ALA A 541 -18.84 -14.19 29.51
N VAL A 542 -19.15 -14.98 28.48
CA VAL A 542 -18.48 -14.94 27.17
C VAL A 542 -19.37 -14.25 26.12
N ILE A 543 -19.46 -12.92 26.25
CA ILE A 543 -20.31 -12.07 25.40
C ILE A 543 -19.53 -11.53 24.19
N SER A 544 -20.11 -11.68 23.00
CA SER A 544 -19.73 -11.00 21.76
C SER A 544 -20.87 -10.10 21.25
N LEU A 545 -20.59 -8.83 20.97
CA LEU A 545 -21.56 -7.90 20.38
C LEU A 545 -21.46 -7.98 18.85
N ALA A 546 -22.55 -8.28 18.14
CA ALA A 546 -22.55 -8.38 16.68
C ALA A 546 -23.93 -8.14 16.04
N CYS A 547 -23.95 -7.69 14.78
CA CYS A 547 -25.20 -7.56 14.00
C CYS A 547 -25.82 -8.90 13.58
N SER A 548 -25.03 -9.97 13.54
CA SER A 548 -25.48 -11.32 13.18
C SER A 548 -24.80 -12.36 14.06
N GLN A 549 -25.49 -13.46 14.33
CA GLN A 549 -25.06 -14.54 15.21
C GLN A 549 -23.63 -15.02 14.89
N PRO A 550 -22.65 -14.79 15.78
CA PRO A 550 -21.33 -15.39 15.66
C PRO A 550 -21.42 -16.92 15.74
N ALA A 551 -20.52 -17.63 15.06
CA ALA A 551 -20.53 -19.09 15.07
C ALA A 551 -20.10 -19.62 16.45
N GLY A 552 -20.90 -20.52 17.04
CA GLY A 552 -20.72 -20.99 18.42
C GLY A 552 -21.15 -19.96 19.47
N TYR A 553 -22.10 -19.08 19.13
CA TYR A 553 -22.74 -18.14 20.04
C TYR A 553 -24.26 -18.09 19.77
N VAL A 554 -25.07 -17.81 20.78
CA VAL A 554 -26.54 -17.65 20.71
C VAL A 554 -27.04 -16.38 21.40
N ALA A 555 -28.33 -16.12 21.33
CA ALA A 555 -28.94 -14.87 21.83
C ALA A 555 -29.56 -14.98 23.24
N ASP A 556 -29.59 -16.17 23.82
CA ASP A 556 -30.09 -16.43 25.18
C ASP A 556 -28.88 -16.61 26.11
N ASP A 557 -28.81 -15.83 27.19
CA ASP A 557 -27.61 -15.66 28.02
C ASP A 557 -27.73 -16.34 29.38
N THR A 558 -28.41 -17.47 29.39
CA THR A 558 -28.98 -18.02 30.62
C THR A 558 -28.42 -19.40 30.99
N ASP A 559 -27.44 -19.90 30.23
CA ASP A 559 -26.72 -21.13 30.53
C ASP A 559 -25.92 -21.03 31.84
N CYS A 560 -25.81 -22.14 32.57
CA CYS A 560 -25.00 -22.27 33.77
C CYS A 560 -23.87 -23.32 33.69
N ASP A 561 -23.81 -24.15 32.65
CA ASP A 561 -22.67 -25.01 32.28
C ASP A 561 -22.65 -25.22 30.75
N ASP A 562 -22.10 -24.23 30.03
CA ASP A 562 -21.94 -24.14 28.56
C ASP A 562 -21.18 -25.32 27.91
N THR A 563 -20.76 -26.31 28.70
CA THR A 563 -20.09 -27.54 28.26
C THR A 563 -20.99 -28.78 28.34
N ARG A 564 -22.19 -28.64 28.91
CA ARG A 564 -23.18 -29.69 29.17
C ARG A 564 -24.57 -29.27 28.70
N ALA A 565 -24.90 -29.72 27.49
CA ALA A 565 -26.21 -29.59 26.84
C ALA A 565 -27.42 -30.20 27.60
N ASP A 566 -27.21 -30.72 28.82
CA ASP A 566 -28.21 -31.19 29.76
C ASP A 566 -28.40 -30.25 30.98
N VAL A 567 -27.68 -29.13 31.06
CA VAL A 567 -27.64 -28.15 32.16
C VAL A 567 -27.91 -26.74 31.63
N ASN A 568 -29.18 -26.38 31.47
CA ASN A 568 -29.62 -25.08 30.94
C ASN A 568 -31.05 -24.76 31.43
N PRO A 569 -31.52 -23.50 31.39
CA PRO A 569 -32.87 -23.13 31.87
C PRO A 569 -34.05 -23.66 31.04
N GLY A 570 -33.78 -24.39 29.96
CA GLY A 570 -34.75 -25.18 29.20
C GLY A 570 -34.79 -26.66 29.60
N ALA A 571 -33.80 -27.13 30.36
CA ALA A 571 -33.74 -28.47 30.92
C ALA A 571 -34.81 -28.66 32.01
N ASN A 572 -34.93 -29.90 32.46
CA ASN A 572 -35.67 -30.22 33.66
C ASN A 572 -34.65 -30.57 34.73
N GLU A 573 -34.73 -29.93 35.89
CA GLU A 573 -34.10 -30.40 37.13
C GLU A 573 -34.31 -31.91 37.35
N VAL A 574 -33.23 -32.68 37.55
CA VAL A 574 -33.29 -34.13 37.72
C VAL A 574 -32.45 -34.61 38.91
N CYS A 575 -33.12 -35.22 39.90
CA CYS A 575 -32.45 -35.85 41.03
C CYS A 575 -31.28 -36.76 40.62
N ASP A 576 -30.06 -36.28 40.83
CA ASP A 576 -28.82 -36.99 40.52
C ASP A 576 -28.14 -37.49 41.81
N ALA A 577 -26.81 -37.53 41.86
CA ALA A 577 -26.06 -37.86 43.08
C ALA A 577 -25.04 -36.79 43.48
N LEU A 578 -25.08 -35.65 42.80
CA LEU A 578 -24.17 -34.51 42.87
C LEU A 578 -24.89 -33.21 43.30
N ASP A 579 -26.23 -33.21 43.35
CA ASP A 579 -27.10 -32.03 43.56
C ASP A 579 -26.83 -30.95 42.49
N THR A 580 -26.78 -31.34 41.21
CA THR A 580 -26.60 -30.42 40.07
C THR A 580 -27.85 -29.54 39.88
N ASP A 581 -27.65 -28.23 39.61
CA ASP A 581 -28.73 -27.27 39.27
C ASP A 581 -28.86 -27.23 37.74
N GLU A 582 -29.60 -28.18 37.16
CA GLU A 582 -29.73 -28.36 35.71
C GLU A 582 -30.66 -27.35 35.04
N ASP A 583 -31.64 -26.76 35.75
CA ASP A 583 -32.49 -25.68 35.18
C ASP A 583 -32.07 -24.24 35.56
N CYS A 584 -30.91 -24.12 36.21
CA CYS A 584 -30.22 -22.87 36.54
C CYS A 584 -31.07 -21.85 37.35
N ASP A 585 -32.12 -22.30 38.07
CA ASP A 585 -33.02 -21.47 38.90
C ASP A 585 -32.31 -20.94 40.17
N GLY A 586 -31.27 -21.65 40.64
CA GLY A 586 -30.53 -21.37 41.87
C GLY A 586 -30.90 -22.29 43.04
N ALA A 587 -31.49 -23.44 42.74
CA ALA A 587 -31.74 -24.55 43.64
C ALA A 587 -31.70 -25.87 42.85
N ALA A 588 -31.37 -26.95 43.55
CA ALA A 588 -31.24 -28.29 42.97
C ALA A 588 -32.06 -29.30 43.78
N ASP A 589 -32.40 -30.42 43.16
CA ASP A 589 -32.88 -31.63 43.82
C ASP A 589 -34.10 -31.36 44.74
N ASP A 590 -34.03 -31.73 46.03
CA ASP A 590 -35.11 -31.63 47.02
C ASP A 590 -35.36 -30.21 47.54
N ASP A 591 -34.46 -29.26 47.30
CA ASP A 591 -34.62 -27.85 47.69
C ASP A 591 -35.21 -26.99 46.54
N ASP A 592 -35.25 -27.50 45.29
CA ASP A 592 -36.06 -26.94 44.20
C ASP A 592 -37.57 -27.37 44.26
N SER A 593 -38.39 -26.73 43.43
CA SER A 593 -39.80 -27.01 43.18
C SER A 593 -40.16 -27.22 41.70
N SER A 594 -39.25 -26.97 40.76
CA SER A 594 -39.32 -27.39 39.35
C SER A 594 -39.00 -28.89 39.20
N THR A 595 -38.16 -29.42 40.09
CA THR A 595 -37.63 -30.80 40.14
C THR A 595 -38.54 -31.80 39.48
N ASP A 596 -38.02 -32.50 38.46
CA ASP A 596 -38.76 -33.54 37.78
C ASP A 596 -39.00 -34.69 38.75
N VAL A 597 -40.21 -34.70 39.30
CA VAL A 597 -40.71 -35.73 40.22
C VAL A 597 -40.70 -37.15 39.64
N THR A 598 -40.27 -37.33 38.38
CA THR A 598 -40.00 -38.65 37.78
C THR A 598 -38.58 -39.18 38.02
N THR A 599 -37.60 -38.33 38.35
CA THR A 599 -36.24 -38.74 38.75
C THR A 599 -36.09 -38.89 40.27
N MET A 600 -36.94 -38.21 41.06
CA MET A 600 -37.08 -38.43 42.51
C MET A 600 -37.17 -39.91 42.87
N THR A 601 -36.10 -40.43 43.45
CA THR A 601 -36.07 -41.84 43.85
C THR A 601 -37.03 -42.04 45.03
N SER A 602 -37.96 -42.97 44.87
CA SER A 602 -38.81 -43.35 45.98
C SER A 602 -37.97 -44.15 46.97
N SER A 603 -38.01 -43.78 48.25
CA SER A 603 -37.35 -44.48 49.34
C SER A 603 -38.39 -44.86 50.40
N TYR A 604 -38.21 -46.03 51.01
CA TYR A 604 -39.28 -46.77 51.66
C TYR A 604 -38.84 -47.27 53.04
N ASP A 605 -39.73 -47.22 54.03
CA ASP A 605 -39.41 -47.54 55.44
C ASP A 605 -39.03 -49.03 55.54
N ASP A 606 -37.74 -49.34 55.73
CA ASP A 606 -37.23 -50.71 55.88
C ASP A 606 -37.49 -51.19 57.32
N GLY A 607 -38.71 -51.67 57.53
CA GLY A 607 -39.22 -52.03 58.86
C GLY A 607 -38.60 -53.30 59.46
N ASP A 608 -37.97 -54.12 58.64
CA ASP A 608 -37.56 -55.52 58.88
C ASP A 608 -36.02 -55.68 58.83
N GLY A 609 -35.35 -54.90 57.97
CA GLY A 609 -33.90 -54.67 57.90
C GLY A 609 -33.16 -55.55 56.90
N ASP A 610 -33.81 -55.93 55.78
CA ASP A 610 -33.28 -56.92 54.83
C ASP A 610 -32.75 -56.35 53.51
N GLY A 611 -33.16 -55.13 53.15
CA GLY A 611 -32.78 -54.45 51.91
C GLY A 611 -33.94 -54.15 50.95
N TYR A 612 -35.17 -54.58 51.26
CA TYR A 612 -36.42 -54.20 50.58
C TYR A 612 -37.35 -53.48 51.58
N GLY A 613 -38.15 -52.50 51.15
CA GLY A 613 -38.95 -51.63 52.05
C GLY A 613 -40.44 -51.52 51.69
N ASP A 614 -41.29 -51.03 52.60
CA ASP A 614 -42.76 -51.06 52.44
C ASP A 614 -43.29 -50.13 51.32
N PRO A 615 -43.86 -50.65 50.21
CA PRO A 615 -44.50 -49.84 49.16
C PRO A 615 -45.68 -49.00 49.67
N ALA A 616 -46.24 -49.30 50.85
CA ALA A 616 -47.28 -48.51 51.50
C ALA A 616 -46.75 -47.43 52.47
N SER A 617 -45.44 -47.37 52.72
CA SER A 617 -44.75 -46.41 53.60
C SER A 617 -43.58 -45.72 52.89
N VAL A 618 -43.87 -45.20 51.70
CA VAL A 618 -42.95 -44.46 50.81
C VAL A 618 -42.82 -42.98 51.18
N VAL A 619 -41.62 -42.44 51.00
CA VAL A 619 -41.33 -41.03 50.74
C VAL A 619 -40.65 -40.93 49.37
N THR A 620 -41.00 -39.91 48.59
CA THR A 620 -40.46 -39.68 47.25
C THR A 620 -39.86 -38.29 47.27
N GLN A 621 -38.53 -38.25 47.16
CA GLN A 621 -37.65 -37.12 47.35
C GLN A 621 -36.25 -37.59 46.91
N CYS A 622 -35.38 -36.71 46.41
CA CYS A 622 -34.10 -37.11 45.82
C CYS A 622 -33.18 -37.85 46.83
N GLU A 623 -32.97 -37.29 48.02
CA GLU A 623 -32.16 -37.93 49.08
C GLU A 623 -32.99 -38.77 50.06
N ALA A 624 -32.60 -40.02 50.29
CA ALA A 624 -33.36 -40.95 51.14
C ALA A 624 -33.25 -40.66 52.66
N PRO A 625 -34.36 -40.40 53.39
CA PRO A 625 -34.30 -40.11 54.82
C PRO A 625 -33.77 -41.26 55.69
N ALA A 626 -32.92 -40.94 56.66
CA ALA A 626 -32.23 -41.92 57.50
C ALA A 626 -33.15 -42.97 58.16
N GLY A 627 -33.12 -44.20 57.60
CA GLY A 627 -33.96 -45.34 57.99
C GLY A 627 -34.79 -45.92 56.85
N TYR A 628 -34.76 -45.29 55.67
CA TYR A 628 -35.45 -45.72 54.46
C TYR A 628 -34.43 -46.28 53.44
N ILE A 629 -34.87 -47.15 52.54
CA ILE A 629 -34.05 -47.72 51.45
C ILE A 629 -34.77 -47.59 50.10
N ALA A 630 -34.04 -47.56 48.98
CA ALA A 630 -34.61 -47.26 47.66
C ALA A 630 -35.48 -48.38 47.05
N ASP A 631 -35.21 -49.64 47.38
CA ASP A 631 -35.92 -50.81 46.84
C ASP A 631 -37.25 -51.09 47.56
N GLY A 632 -38.26 -50.25 47.31
CA GLY A 632 -39.55 -50.22 48.02
C GLY A 632 -40.58 -51.27 47.66
N THR A 633 -40.12 -52.47 47.39
CA THR A 633 -40.82 -53.38 46.51
C THR A 633 -41.19 -54.70 47.21
N ASP A 634 -40.93 -54.81 48.52
CA ASP A 634 -41.42 -55.94 49.31
C ASP A 634 -42.96 -55.90 49.35
N CYS A 635 -43.59 -56.71 48.51
CA CYS A 635 -45.04 -56.83 48.47
C CYS A 635 -45.65 -57.48 49.74
N ASP A 636 -44.81 -57.81 50.75
CA ASP A 636 -45.18 -58.03 52.15
C ASP A 636 -44.00 -57.73 53.11
N ASP A 637 -43.70 -56.42 53.34
CA ASP A 637 -42.68 -55.78 54.24
C ASP A 637 -42.72 -56.22 55.72
N SER A 638 -42.72 -57.53 55.90
CA SER A 638 -42.63 -58.27 57.13
C SER A 638 -42.02 -59.66 56.89
N ARG A 639 -41.51 -59.91 55.66
CA ARG A 639 -41.12 -61.24 55.15
C ARG A 639 -40.05 -61.21 54.04
N SER A 640 -38.81 -60.89 54.41
CA SER A 640 -37.53 -61.04 53.67
C SER A 640 -37.31 -62.30 52.77
N GLY A 641 -38.09 -62.45 51.70
CA GLY A 641 -38.01 -63.57 50.76
C GLY A 641 -39.17 -63.71 49.77
N VAL A 642 -39.96 -62.65 49.60
CA VAL A 642 -40.91 -62.39 48.52
C VAL A 642 -40.71 -60.92 48.20
N HIS A 643 -39.92 -60.62 47.19
CA HIS A 643 -39.37 -59.31 46.85
C HIS A 643 -38.80 -59.40 45.42
N PRO A 644 -38.65 -58.30 44.67
CA PRO A 644 -37.93 -58.29 43.39
C PRO A 644 -36.51 -58.83 43.50
N GLY A 645 -36.02 -59.43 42.42
CA GLY A 645 -34.79 -60.22 42.47
C GLY A 645 -34.98 -61.62 43.05
N ALA A 646 -36.22 -62.03 43.33
CA ALA A 646 -36.66 -63.38 42.97
C ALA A 646 -36.55 -63.59 41.43
N SER A 647 -37.11 -64.66 40.86
CA SER A 647 -36.87 -64.95 39.45
C SER A 647 -38.07 -65.59 38.78
N GLU A 648 -38.67 -64.85 37.85
CA GLU A 648 -39.92 -65.18 37.18
C GLU A 648 -39.72 -66.05 35.93
N ASN A 649 -40.69 -66.92 35.65
CA ASN A 649 -40.52 -68.00 34.67
C ASN A 649 -41.86 -68.36 34.02
N CYS A 650 -41.89 -68.65 32.71
CA CYS A 650 -43.13 -69.06 32.05
C CYS A 650 -43.67 -70.39 32.64
N ASP A 651 -44.66 -70.26 33.50
CA ASP A 651 -45.31 -71.20 34.41
C ASP A 651 -46.82 -70.88 34.48
N ALA A 652 -47.62 -71.74 33.84
CA ALA A 652 -49.08 -71.64 33.71
C ALA A 652 -49.91 -71.75 35.02
N ALA A 653 -49.34 -71.37 36.16
CA ALA A 653 -49.97 -71.18 37.45
C ALA A 653 -50.29 -69.71 37.77
N ASP A 654 -49.70 -68.76 37.04
CA ASP A 654 -49.90 -67.33 37.18
C ASP A 654 -49.63 -66.81 38.60
N VAL A 655 -48.36 -66.90 39.04
CA VAL A 655 -47.89 -66.42 40.34
C VAL A 655 -46.80 -65.38 40.13
N ASP A 656 -46.80 -64.44 41.07
CA ASP A 656 -46.01 -63.22 41.18
C ASP A 656 -45.03 -63.44 42.34
N GLU A 657 -43.89 -64.08 42.07
CA GLU A 657 -42.85 -64.43 43.04
C GLU A 657 -41.82 -63.29 43.24
N ASP A 658 -41.67 -62.40 42.27
CA ASP A 658 -40.82 -61.20 42.31
C ASP A 658 -41.58 -59.87 42.51
N CYS A 659 -42.87 -59.92 42.84
CA CYS A 659 -43.73 -58.78 43.25
C CYS A 659 -44.12 -57.79 42.13
N ASP A 660 -43.98 -58.11 40.85
CA ASP A 660 -44.40 -57.26 39.72
C ASP A 660 -45.94 -57.23 39.48
N GLY A 661 -46.67 -58.16 40.12
CA GLY A 661 -48.13 -58.25 40.08
C GLY A 661 -48.71 -59.08 38.93
N LEU A 662 -47.87 -59.76 38.14
CA LEU A 662 -48.22 -60.35 36.85
C LEU A 662 -47.96 -61.87 36.81
N SER A 663 -48.04 -62.41 35.59
CA SER A 663 -47.98 -63.85 35.30
C SER A 663 -47.85 -64.21 33.80
N ASP A 664 -46.85 -65.01 33.41
CA ASP A 664 -46.67 -65.60 32.06
C ASP A 664 -46.69 -64.61 30.87
N ASP A 665 -47.61 -64.74 29.92
CA ASP A 665 -47.72 -63.84 28.75
C ASP A 665 -48.24 -62.44 29.15
N ASP A 666 -48.72 -62.32 30.40
CA ASP A 666 -49.07 -61.06 31.04
C ASP A 666 -47.89 -60.51 31.90
N ASP A 667 -46.73 -61.20 31.99
CA ASP A 667 -45.54 -60.92 32.85
C ASP A 667 -44.26 -60.63 32.04
N PRO A 668 -43.54 -59.53 32.31
CA PRO A 668 -42.24 -59.22 31.71
C PRO A 668 -41.01 -59.72 32.50
N GLY A 669 -41.10 -59.97 33.81
CA GLY A 669 -40.03 -60.59 34.61
C GLY A 669 -39.75 -62.03 34.17
N VAL A 670 -40.74 -62.65 33.54
CA VAL A 670 -40.68 -63.91 32.83
C VAL A 670 -39.46 -63.96 31.91
N VAL A 671 -38.49 -64.81 32.24
CA VAL A 671 -37.15 -64.77 31.61
C VAL A 671 -37.21 -64.92 30.08
N ALA A 672 -37.09 -63.77 29.37
CA ALA A 672 -37.37 -63.53 27.95
C ALA A 672 -36.70 -64.46 26.91
N ALA A 673 -35.83 -65.38 27.33
CA ALA A 673 -35.52 -66.59 26.59
C ALA A 673 -36.75 -67.50 26.31
N THR A 674 -37.94 -67.09 26.77
CA THR A 674 -39.24 -67.72 26.55
C THR A 674 -40.25 -66.89 25.72
N MET A 675 -39.90 -65.73 25.14
CA MET A 675 -40.79 -64.80 24.39
C MET A 675 -40.35 -64.52 22.91
N ASP A 676 -41.18 -63.85 22.08
CA ASP A 676 -41.00 -63.58 20.61
C ASP A 676 -41.45 -62.13 20.18
N THR A 677 -40.76 -61.46 19.23
CA THR A 677 -40.93 -60.01 18.81
C THR A 677 -41.67 -59.73 17.47
N TRP A 678 -42.43 -58.61 17.37
CA TRP A 678 -43.16 -58.09 16.17
C TRP A 678 -43.18 -56.52 16.10
N TYR A 679 -43.60 -55.86 14.99
CA TYR A 679 -43.36 -54.41 14.70
C TYR A 679 -44.54 -53.68 13.97
N ALA A 680 -45.04 -52.50 14.36
CA ALA A 680 -46.24 -51.88 13.76
C ALA A 680 -45.98 -51.09 12.46
N ASP A 681 -46.85 -51.28 11.45
CA ASP A 681 -46.75 -50.73 10.08
C ASP A 681 -48.03 -49.92 9.79
N VAL A 682 -47.94 -48.59 9.93
CA VAL A 682 -49.09 -47.67 10.04
C VAL A 682 -49.48 -47.06 8.71
N ASP A 683 -48.53 -46.62 7.90
CA ASP A 683 -48.79 -46.03 6.59
C ASP A 683 -48.82 -47.08 5.44
N GLY A 684 -48.22 -48.25 5.67
CA GLY A 684 -48.24 -49.42 4.78
C GLY A 684 -46.98 -49.65 3.95
N ASP A 685 -45.86 -48.99 4.26
CA ASP A 685 -44.58 -49.11 3.55
C ASP A 685 -43.87 -50.46 3.77
N THR A 686 -44.23 -51.19 4.83
CA THR A 686 -43.77 -52.52 5.28
C THR A 686 -42.48 -52.59 6.10
N TYR A 687 -41.79 -51.48 6.31
CA TYR A 687 -41.05 -51.27 7.55
C TYR A 687 -42.07 -50.91 8.63
N GLY A 688 -41.89 -51.49 9.81
CA GLY A 688 -42.60 -50.99 10.96
C GLY A 688 -41.82 -49.83 11.55
N SER A 689 -42.54 -48.88 12.16
CA SER A 689 -41.91 -48.04 13.18
C SER A 689 -41.28 -48.90 14.27
N THR A 690 -40.50 -48.23 15.11
CA THR A 690 -40.01 -48.73 16.40
C THR A 690 -41.12 -49.19 17.37
N VAL A 691 -42.41 -49.08 16.99
CA VAL A 691 -43.57 -49.61 17.72
C VAL A 691 -43.59 -51.14 17.66
N THR A 692 -42.70 -51.76 18.42
CA THR A 692 -42.65 -53.21 18.58
C THR A 692 -43.74 -53.76 19.51
N LEU A 693 -43.92 -55.07 19.46
CA LEU A 693 -44.71 -55.81 20.41
C LEU A 693 -44.17 -57.24 20.57
N ASP A 694 -43.34 -57.40 21.59
CA ASP A 694 -42.90 -58.68 22.12
C ASP A 694 -44.07 -59.36 22.83
N ALA A 695 -44.42 -60.56 22.36
CA ALA A 695 -45.51 -61.36 22.88
C ALA A 695 -45.34 -62.82 22.46
N CYS A 696 -45.68 -63.74 23.36
CA CYS A 696 -45.68 -65.17 23.08
C CYS A 696 -46.69 -65.62 21.99
N ASP A 697 -47.53 -64.70 21.48
CA ASP A 697 -48.48 -64.87 20.36
C ASP A 697 -48.58 -63.58 19.50
N ILE A 698 -48.65 -63.70 18.16
CA ILE A 698 -48.50 -62.56 17.21
C ILE A 698 -49.67 -61.53 17.18
N PRO A 699 -49.40 -60.20 17.12
CA PRO A 699 -50.42 -59.13 17.07
C PRO A 699 -50.98 -58.80 15.66
N ALA A 700 -51.97 -57.90 15.59
CA ALA A 700 -52.62 -57.50 14.33
C ALA A 700 -52.42 -55.99 14.05
N GLY A 701 -51.91 -55.67 12.86
CA GLY A 701 -51.37 -54.34 12.53
C GLY A 701 -49.84 -54.26 12.69
N TYR A 702 -49.21 -55.40 12.97
CA TYR A 702 -47.78 -55.52 13.24
C TYR A 702 -47.16 -56.55 12.25
N VAL A 703 -46.08 -56.14 11.59
CA VAL A 703 -45.11 -56.87 10.77
C VAL A 703 -43.93 -57.37 11.62
N GLY A 704 -42.73 -57.52 11.05
CA GLY A 704 -41.58 -58.23 11.64
C GLY A 704 -40.23 -57.56 11.43
N ALA A 705 -40.20 -56.28 11.06
CA ALA A 705 -38.99 -55.49 10.80
C ALA A 705 -39.22 -54.06 11.28
N ASP A 706 -38.23 -53.48 11.93
CA ASP A 706 -38.09 -52.08 12.35
C ASP A 706 -37.46 -51.23 11.26
N GLY A 707 -37.49 -49.92 11.49
CA GLY A 707 -36.51 -48.98 10.97
C GLY A 707 -37.12 -47.65 10.55
N ASP A 708 -38.44 -47.58 10.37
CA ASP A 708 -39.10 -46.38 9.88
C ASP A 708 -39.05 -45.26 10.94
N CYS A 709 -38.36 -44.16 10.60
CA CYS A 709 -38.22 -42.99 11.45
C CYS A 709 -39.34 -41.93 11.27
N ASP A 710 -40.20 -42.07 10.26
CA ASP A 710 -41.52 -41.41 10.19
C ASP A 710 -42.56 -42.32 9.51
N ASP A 711 -43.09 -43.31 10.25
CA ASP A 711 -44.16 -44.27 9.88
C ASP A 711 -45.54 -43.61 9.62
N ALA A 712 -45.55 -42.31 9.33
CA ALA A 712 -46.66 -41.57 8.73
C ALA A 712 -46.35 -41.01 7.32
N ASP A 713 -45.08 -41.04 6.88
CA ASP A 713 -44.60 -40.62 5.56
C ASP A 713 -43.50 -41.57 5.00
N ALA A 714 -43.94 -42.58 4.24
CA ALA A 714 -43.16 -43.53 3.42
C ALA A 714 -42.18 -42.93 2.38
N THR A 715 -41.73 -41.69 2.54
CA THR A 715 -40.56 -41.13 1.87
C THR A 715 -39.34 -40.99 2.77
N ILE A 716 -39.48 -41.18 4.08
CA ILE A 716 -38.43 -41.18 5.10
C ILE A 716 -38.33 -42.60 5.66
N ASN A 717 -37.26 -43.34 5.34
CA ASN A 717 -37.02 -44.71 5.84
C ASN A 717 -35.58 -45.19 5.54
N PRO A 718 -35.08 -46.26 6.17
CA PRO A 718 -33.67 -46.72 6.09
C PRO A 718 -33.12 -47.14 4.71
N ASP A 719 -33.92 -47.05 3.64
CA ASP A 719 -33.54 -47.36 2.26
C ASP A 719 -33.61 -46.11 1.34
N ALA A 720 -33.81 -44.91 1.91
CA ALA A 720 -33.91 -43.63 1.18
C ALA A 720 -32.51 -43.07 0.77
N SER A 721 -32.34 -41.74 0.64
CA SER A 721 -31.04 -41.13 0.34
C SER A 721 -30.98 -39.65 0.75
N GLU A 722 -29.97 -39.28 1.53
CA GLU A 722 -29.73 -37.91 2.02
C GLU A 722 -29.66 -36.79 0.96
N VAL A 723 -30.14 -35.60 1.35
CA VAL A 723 -30.15 -34.37 0.55
C VAL A 723 -30.10 -33.16 1.48
N CYS A 724 -29.23 -32.17 1.18
CA CYS A 724 -29.00 -30.95 1.98
C CYS A 724 -30.24 -30.08 2.26
N ASP A 725 -31.11 -30.53 3.17
CA ASP A 725 -32.31 -29.87 3.67
C ASP A 725 -32.59 -30.10 5.17
N SER A 726 -31.62 -30.66 5.90
CA SER A 726 -31.64 -30.84 7.36
C SER A 726 -32.70 -31.82 7.90
N VAL A 727 -33.12 -32.78 7.07
CA VAL A 727 -33.90 -33.95 7.48
C VAL A 727 -33.08 -35.21 7.20
N ASP A 728 -32.85 -36.04 8.22
CA ASP A 728 -32.32 -37.40 8.06
C ASP A 728 -33.36 -38.24 7.28
N ASN A 729 -33.22 -38.28 5.95
CA ASN A 729 -34.15 -38.93 5.05
C ASN A 729 -33.97 -40.45 5.05
N ASP A 730 -32.72 -40.92 5.17
CA ASP A 730 -32.37 -42.34 5.18
C ASP A 730 -32.15 -42.96 6.57
N CYS A 731 -32.59 -42.26 7.63
CA CYS A 731 -32.71 -42.73 9.01
C CYS A 731 -31.40 -43.36 9.55
N ASP A 732 -30.24 -42.95 9.04
CA ASP A 732 -28.93 -43.51 9.43
C ASP A 732 -28.27 -42.71 10.58
N GLY A 733 -28.88 -41.56 10.93
CA GLY A 733 -28.48 -40.65 12.00
C GLY A 733 -27.57 -39.51 11.55
N ALA A 734 -27.13 -39.48 10.28
CA ALA A 734 -26.24 -38.43 9.77
C ALA A 734 -26.98 -37.41 8.89
N ILE A 735 -27.54 -36.37 9.52
CA ILE A 735 -28.05 -35.20 8.80
C ILE A 735 -26.93 -34.59 7.93
N ASP A 736 -27.08 -34.68 6.62
CA ASP A 736 -26.30 -33.96 5.59
C ASP A 736 -24.78 -34.24 5.48
N ILE A 737 -24.22 -35.28 6.11
CA ILE A 737 -22.79 -35.64 5.99
C ILE A 737 -22.56 -36.98 5.28
N VAL A 738 -21.90 -36.93 4.11
CA VAL A 738 -21.43 -38.12 3.37
C VAL A 738 -19.91 -38.14 3.21
N SER A 739 -19.30 -39.22 3.70
CA SER A 739 -17.85 -39.41 3.64
C SER A 739 -17.31 -39.44 2.19
N GLY A 740 -16.39 -38.52 1.86
CA GLY A 740 -15.35 -38.78 0.87
C GLY A 740 -15.17 -37.83 -0.32
N SER A 741 -15.84 -36.68 -0.41
CA SER A 741 -15.51 -35.69 -1.47
C SER A 741 -15.68 -34.20 -1.18
N ASP A 742 -16.22 -33.79 -0.03
CA ASP A 742 -16.25 -32.38 0.39
C ASP A 742 -15.50 -32.22 1.72
N ILE A 743 -14.58 -31.25 1.78
CA ILE A 743 -13.73 -30.92 2.94
C ILE A 743 -13.62 -29.39 3.03
N CYS A 744 -13.86 -28.82 4.21
CA CYS A 744 -13.66 -27.40 4.50
C CYS A 744 -12.16 -27.05 4.60
N TRP A 745 -11.77 -25.86 4.13
CA TRP A 745 -10.38 -25.51 3.77
C TRP A 745 -9.80 -24.41 4.68
N SER A 746 -8.54 -24.53 5.14
CA SER A 746 -7.84 -23.46 5.89
C SER A 746 -6.31 -23.44 5.72
N GLY A 747 -5.71 -22.24 5.65
CA GLY A 747 -4.27 -21.96 5.78
C GLY A 747 -3.53 -21.40 4.55
N ALA A 748 -2.65 -20.42 4.75
CA ALA A 748 -1.88 -19.73 3.71
C ALA A 748 -0.83 -20.61 3.00
N ARG A 749 -0.47 -20.22 1.76
CA ARG A 749 0.54 -20.85 0.89
C ARG A 749 1.70 -19.91 0.58
N GLU A 750 2.86 -20.15 1.17
CA GLU A 750 4.08 -19.33 1.01
C GLU A 750 5.08 -19.90 -0.02
N PHE A 751 5.25 -19.20 -1.14
CA PHE A 751 6.19 -19.56 -2.21
C PHE A 751 7.51 -18.79 -2.10
N ASP A 752 8.62 -19.52 -2.04
CA ASP A 752 9.99 -18.99 -1.96
C ASP A 752 10.80 -19.24 -3.25
N ASN A 753 12.08 -18.87 -3.23
CA ASN A 753 13.01 -19.13 -4.34
C ASN A 753 13.57 -20.56 -4.37
N CYS A 754 13.03 -21.49 -3.57
CA CYS A 754 13.49 -22.86 -3.32
C CYS A 754 15.01 -22.95 -3.13
N SER A 755 15.56 -22.06 -2.31
CA SER A 755 17.01 -21.89 -2.07
C SER A 755 17.88 -21.61 -3.33
N MET A 756 17.31 -21.21 -4.46
CA MET A 756 18.08 -20.85 -5.68
C MET A 756 18.53 -19.38 -5.72
N THR A 757 19.75 -19.18 -6.21
CA THR A 757 20.47 -17.90 -6.14
C THR A 757 21.13 -17.52 -7.47
N THR A 758 20.53 -17.91 -8.59
CA THR A 758 21.09 -17.76 -9.94
C THR A 758 20.14 -17.06 -10.91
N TYR A 759 20.59 -16.84 -12.13
CA TYR A 759 19.76 -16.36 -13.23
C TYR A 759 18.72 -17.41 -13.72
N LEU A 760 18.80 -18.65 -13.23
CA LEU A 760 17.84 -19.72 -13.48
C LEU A 760 16.91 -19.87 -12.26
N GLY A 761 15.63 -20.16 -12.51
CA GLY A 761 14.68 -20.55 -11.48
C GLY A 761 14.98 -21.94 -10.90
N PRO A 762 14.22 -22.34 -9.86
CA PRO A 762 14.39 -23.64 -9.20
C PRO A 762 14.08 -24.85 -10.08
N SER A 763 14.49 -26.01 -9.57
CA SER A 763 14.08 -27.32 -10.09
C SER A 763 13.17 -28.01 -9.07
N GLN A 764 12.32 -28.93 -9.55
CA GLN A 764 11.36 -29.68 -8.72
C GLN A 764 11.97 -30.14 -7.39
N ALA A 765 13.06 -30.91 -7.44
CA ALA A 765 13.75 -31.46 -6.26
C ALA A 765 14.33 -30.42 -5.28
N GLN A 766 14.31 -29.12 -5.62
CA GLN A 766 14.67 -28.04 -4.70
C GLN A 766 13.43 -27.49 -4.00
N CYS A 767 12.30 -27.36 -4.70
CA CYS A 767 11.04 -26.96 -4.08
C CYS A 767 10.46 -28.10 -3.22
N ASP A 768 10.54 -29.36 -3.69
CA ASP A 768 10.24 -30.57 -2.88
C ASP A 768 11.01 -30.59 -1.54
N SER A 769 12.18 -29.95 -1.50
CA SER A 769 13.04 -29.88 -0.31
C SER A 769 12.91 -28.58 0.48
N SER A 770 12.33 -27.51 -0.09
CA SER A 770 11.99 -26.26 0.61
C SER A 770 10.65 -26.39 1.32
N TYR A 771 9.67 -27.03 0.67
CA TYR A 771 8.28 -27.11 1.12
C TYR A 771 7.93 -28.38 1.89
N LEU A 772 8.90 -29.27 2.12
CA LEU A 772 8.71 -30.47 2.94
C LEU A 772 8.16 -30.08 4.33
N SER A 773 7.04 -30.67 4.72
CA SER A 773 6.32 -30.35 5.97
C SER A 773 5.77 -28.91 6.06
N THR A 774 5.43 -28.30 4.91
CA THR A 774 4.66 -27.04 4.82
C THR A 774 3.31 -27.27 4.15
N THR A 775 2.46 -26.24 4.07
CA THR A 775 1.17 -26.28 3.33
C THR A 775 1.32 -26.50 1.82
N LEU A 776 2.55 -26.46 1.29
CA LEU A 776 2.90 -26.73 -0.11
C LEU A 776 3.57 -28.11 -0.35
N ASP A 777 3.68 -28.97 0.66
CA ASP A 777 4.33 -30.29 0.54
C ASP A 777 3.56 -31.21 -0.41
N GLY A 778 4.12 -31.44 -1.61
CA GLY A 778 3.51 -32.25 -2.67
C GLY A 778 2.58 -31.48 -3.63
N GLU A 779 2.23 -30.24 -3.31
CA GLU A 779 1.24 -29.42 -4.05
C GLU A 779 1.83 -28.62 -5.22
N VAL A 780 3.16 -28.51 -5.33
CA VAL A 780 3.83 -27.64 -6.31
C VAL A 780 4.56 -28.44 -7.40
N THR A 781 4.26 -28.16 -8.67
CA THR A 781 5.03 -28.65 -9.83
C THR A 781 5.96 -27.56 -10.35
N VAL A 782 7.18 -27.89 -10.82
CA VAL A 782 8.17 -26.89 -11.27
C VAL A 782 8.60 -27.10 -12.72
N SER A 783 8.25 -26.13 -13.57
CA SER A 783 8.52 -26.12 -15.01
C SER A 783 9.45 -24.96 -15.39
N ALA A 784 10.67 -25.30 -15.82
CA ALA A 784 11.71 -24.33 -16.22
C ALA A 784 12.05 -23.23 -15.19
N GLY A 785 11.73 -23.44 -13.91
CA GLY A 785 11.92 -22.47 -12.83
C GLY A 785 10.65 -21.73 -12.39
N ILE A 786 9.55 -21.91 -13.12
CA ILE A 786 8.23 -21.42 -12.74
C ILE A 786 7.56 -22.52 -11.89
N GLN A 787 6.95 -22.12 -10.79
CA GLN A 787 6.20 -22.98 -9.89
C GLN A 787 4.74 -22.99 -10.33
N GLU A 788 4.10 -24.15 -10.31
CA GLU A 788 2.73 -24.39 -10.80
C GLU A 788 1.95 -24.95 -9.61
N TRP A 789 0.84 -24.30 -9.27
CA TRP A 789 -0.05 -24.69 -8.16
C TRP A 789 -1.50 -24.71 -8.67
N GLU A 790 -2.25 -25.74 -8.30
CA GLU A 790 -3.65 -25.91 -8.69
C GLU A 790 -4.55 -25.40 -7.56
N VAL A 791 -5.48 -24.51 -7.91
CA VAL A 791 -6.47 -23.92 -7.00
C VAL A 791 -7.39 -25.04 -6.52
N PRO A 792 -7.43 -25.34 -5.22
CA PRO A 792 -8.10 -26.53 -4.70
C PRO A 792 -9.61 -26.35 -4.51
N THR A 793 -10.03 -25.16 -4.08
CA THR A 793 -11.42 -24.82 -3.78
C THR A 793 -11.80 -23.52 -4.50
N THR A 794 -13.07 -23.37 -4.90
CA THR A 794 -13.53 -22.12 -5.51
C THR A 794 -13.75 -21.09 -4.41
N GLY A 795 -13.11 -19.93 -4.51
CA GLY A 795 -13.17 -18.92 -3.45
C GLY A 795 -12.55 -17.59 -3.85
N SER A 796 -12.59 -16.64 -2.92
CA SER A 796 -11.67 -15.50 -2.94
C SER A 796 -10.26 -15.99 -2.58
N TYR A 797 -9.23 -15.26 -3.01
CA TYR A 797 -7.85 -15.53 -2.62
C TYR A 797 -7.03 -14.24 -2.59
N ILE A 798 -6.40 -13.93 -1.46
CA ILE A 798 -5.42 -12.85 -1.32
C ILE A 798 -4.09 -13.32 -1.93
N ILE A 799 -3.55 -12.56 -2.88
CA ILE A 799 -2.28 -12.86 -3.55
C ILE A 799 -1.28 -11.72 -3.31
N GLU A 800 -0.26 -11.99 -2.49
CA GLU A 800 0.83 -11.07 -2.20
C GLU A 800 2.09 -11.44 -2.99
N ALA A 801 2.86 -10.44 -3.43
CA ALA A 801 4.13 -10.64 -4.12
C ALA A 801 5.17 -9.59 -3.73
N TRP A 802 6.41 -10.04 -3.53
CA TRP A 802 7.56 -9.17 -3.31
C TRP A 802 8.62 -9.41 -4.38
N GLY A 803 9.03 -8.36 -5.08
CA GLY A 803 10.14 -8.40 -6.03
C GLY A 803 11.48 -8.62 -5.32
N ALA A 804 12.52 -9.00 -6.05
CA ALA A 804 13.84 -9.21 -5.46
C ALA A 804 14.76 -7.99 -5.57
N GLN A 805 15.73 -7.92 -4.66
CA GLN A 805 16.70 -6.85 -4.61
C GLN A 805 17.78 -6.96 -5.71
N GLY A 806 18.25 -5.82 -6.23
CA GLY A 806 19.44 -5.72 -7.08
C GLY A 806 20.75 -5.88 -6.31
N PHE A 807 21.84 -6.22 -6.98
CA PHE A 807 23.16 -6.33 -6.32
C PHE A 807 23.95 -5.02 -6.38
N ALA A 808 24.69 -4.72 -5.31
CA ALA A 808 25.56 -3.56 -5.24
C ALA A 808 26.95 -3.85 -5.84
N GLY A 809 27.35 -3.11 -6.88
CA GLY A 809 28.71 -3.15 -7.40
C GLY A 809 29.74 -2.43 -6.52
N ASP A 810 29.27 -1.62 -5.58
CA ASP A 810 30.06 -0.90 -4.59
C ASP A 810 29.81 -1.45 -3.17
N PRO A 811 30.84 -1.88 -2.41
CA PRO A 811 30.65 -2.40 -1.05
C PRO A 811 30.09 -1.40 -0.02
N SER A 812 30.12 -0.10 -0.32
CA SER A 812 29.57 0.96 0.54
C SER A 812 28.10 1.30 0.25
N ARG A 813 27.45 0.54 -0.64
CA ARG A 813 26.09 0.80 -1.13
C ARG A 813 25.25 -0.47 -1.15
N SER A 814 23.94 -0.28 -1.26
CA SER A 814 22.97 -1.33 -1.56
C SER A 814 22.53 -1.27 -3.03
N GLY A 815 22.11 -2.40 -3.57
CA GLY A 815 21.28 -2.40 -4.78
C GLY A 815 19.83 -2.15 -4.40
N GLY A 816 19.03 -1.67 -5.35
CA GLY A 816 17.64 -1.30 -5.09
C GLY A 816 16.85 -2.48 -4.55
N LEU A 817 16.00 -2.21 -3.57
CA LEU A 817 15.06 -3.15 -2.98
C LEU A 817 13.96 -3.52 -3.99
N GLY A 818 13.31 -4.66 -3.80
CA GLY A 818 12.13 -5.03 -4.56
C GLY A 818 10.89 -4.26 -4.09
N ALA A 819 9.95 -4.03 -5.01
CA ALA A 819 8.61 -3.57 -4.68
C ALA A 819 7.78 -4.68 -4.03
N TYR A 820 6.66 -4.29 -3.44
CA TYR A 820 5.57 -5.13 -2.97
C TYR A 820 4.33 -4.88 -3.86
N ALA A 821 3.52 -5.90 -4.11
CA ALA A 821 2.21 -5.78 -4.75
C ALA A 821 1.27 -6.86 -4.19
N THR A 822 0.01 -6.51 -3.94
CA THR A 822 -1.03 -7.43 -3.45
C THR A 822 -2.38 -7.14 -4.11
N GLY A 823 -3.26 -8.14 -4.12
CA GLY A 823 -4.66 -8.01 -4.49
C GLY A 823 -5.43 -9.31 -4.26
N THR A 824 -6.75 -9.21 -4.13
CA THR A 824 -7.66 -10.32 -3.85
C THR A 824 -8.40 -10.75 -5.12
N PHE A 825 -8.37 -12.03 -5.48
CA PHE A 825 -8.90 -12.56 -6.74
C PHE A 825 -9.84 -13.73 -6.52
N SER A 826 -11.00 -13.73 -7.20
CA SER A 826 -11.85 -14.93 -7.24
C SER A 826 -11.24 -15.99 -8.16
N LEU A 827 -10.89 -17.16 -7.62
CA LEU A 827 -10.32 -18.29 -8.37
C LEU A 827 -11.26 -19.50 -8.33
N THR A 828 -11.24 -20.31 -9.39
CA THR A 828 -12.08 -21.53 -9.47
C THR A 828 -11.27 -22.77 -9.13
N ALA A 829 -11.88 -23.72 -8.43
CA ALA A 829 -11.28 -25.04 -8.22
C ALA A 829 -10.84 -25.68 -9.55
N GLY A 830 -9.59 -26.13 -9.62
CA GLY A 830 -8.93 -26.67 -10.81
C GLY A 830 -8.25 -25.63 -11.72
N ASP A 831 -8.29 -24.33 -11.41
CA ASP A 831 -7.45 -23.34 -12.10
C ASP A 831 -5.98 -23.52 -11.71
N VAL A 832 -5.07 -23.46 -12.68
CA VAL A 832 -3.62 -23.53 -12.41
C VAL A 832 -3.01 -22.12 -12.43
N LEU A 833 -2.38 -21.74 -11.33
CA LEU A 833 -1.55 -20.54 -11.22
C LEU A 833 -0.08 -20.88 -11.49
N TYR A 834 0.60 -19.95 -12.16
CA TYR A 834 2.03 -20.00 -12.43
C TYR A 834 2.75 -18.90 -11.64
N ILE A 835 3.53 -19.32 -10.65
CA ILE A 835 4.25 -18.46 -9.71
C ILE A 835 5.74 -18.38 -10.10
N VAL A 836 6.23 -17.15 -10.24
CA VAL A 836 7.65 -16.82 -10.45
C VAL A 836 8.10 -16.07 -9.21
N VAL A 837 8.98 -16.65 -8.41
CA VAL A 837 9.59 -15.95 -7.28
C VAL A 837 10.91 -15.32 -7.73
N GLY A 838 10.98 -13.99 -7.62
CA GLY A 838 12.14 -13.21 -8.02
C GLY A 838 13.39 -13.59 -7.23
N GLN A 839 14.54 -13.69 -7.89
CA GLN A 839 15.82 -13.92 -7.24
C GLN A 839 16.65 -12.64 -7.15
N LYS A 840 17.44 -12.50 -6.08
CA LYS A 840 18.39 -11.40 -5.92
C LYS A 840 19.40 -11.40 -7.08
N GLY A 841 19.76 -10.22 -7.58
CA GLY A 841 20.87 -10.10 -8.54
C GLY A 841 22.21 -10.59 -7.94
N THR A 842 23.18 -10.88 -8.80
CA THR A 842 24.52 -11.34 -8.38
C THR A 842 25.64 -10.34 -8.69
N GLY A 843 26.73 -10.40 -7.93
CA GLY A 843 27.86 -9.48 -8.01
C GLY A 843 29.07 -9.98 -8.81
N GLY A 844 29.56 -9.15 -9.72
CA GLY A 844 30.91 -9.20 -10.29
C GLY A 844 31.89 -8.32 -9.49
N VAL A 845 33.11 -8.10 -10.01
CA VAL A 845 34.16 -7.39 -9.26
C VAL A 845 33.86 -5.89 -9.08
N ASN A 846 33.08 -5.28 -10.00
CA ASN A 846 32.74 -3.85 -9.94
C ASN A 846 31.28 -3.55 -10.34
N SER A 847 30.38 -4.55 -10.33
CA SER A 847 29.02 -4.41 -10.86
C SER A 847 28.07 -5.46 -10.29
N GLY A 848 26.81 -5.11 -10.08
CA GLY A 848 25.73 -6.03 -9.72
C GLY A 848 24.66 -6.17 -10.80
N GLY A 849 24.10 -7.38 -10.94
CA GLY A 849 22.87 -7.58 -11.71
C GLY A 849 21.64 -7.01 -11.01
N GLY A 850 20.56 -6.79 -11.77
CA GLY A 850 19.26 -6.42 -11.22
C GLY A 850 18.56 -7.60 -10.57
N GLY A 851 17.69 -7.33 -9.60
CA GLY A 851 16.77 -8.32 -9.06
C GLY A 851 15.70 -8.68 -10.07
N GLY A 852 15.21 -9.91 -10.02
CA GLY A 852 14.01 -10.28 -10.78
C GLY A 852 12.75 -9.79 -10.08
N GLY A 853 11.69 -9.56 -10.85
CA GLY A 853 10.36 -9.39 -10.29
C GLY A 853 9.76 -10.74 -9.85
N SER A 854 8.76 -10.68 -8.99
CA SER A 854 7.90 -11.83 -8.67
C SER A 854 6.57 -11.70 -9.41
N PHE A 855 6.01 -12.80 -9.89
CA PHE A 855 4.83 -12.81 -10.75
C PHE A 855 3.90 -13.95 -10.34
N VAL A 856 2.59 -13.71 -10.31
CA VAL A 856 1.55 -14.72 -10.28
C VAL A 856 0.73 -14.56 -11.54
N VAL A 857 0.59 -15.63 -12.32
CA VAL A 857 0.01 -15.62 -13.67
C VAL A 857 -1.04 -16.71 -13.77
N ASN A 858 -2.21 -16.40 -14.31
CA ASN A 858 -3.32 -17.35 -14.39
C ASN A 858 -3.15 -18.40 -15.52
N SER A 859 -4.06 -19.36 -15.56
CA SER A 859 -4.10 -20.46 -16.55
C SER A 859 -4.14 -19.98 -18.01
N ALA A 860 -4.65 -18.77 -18.28
CA ALA A 860 -4.68 -18.14 -19.60
C ALA A 860 -3.36 -17.43 -19.99
N GLY A 861 -2.42 -17.29 -19.07
CA GLY A 861 -1.15 -16.59 -19.27
C GLY A 861 -1.23 -15.07 -19.09
N SER A 862 -2.26 -14.55 -18.42
CA SER A 862 -2.36 -13.16 -17.98
C SER A 862 -1.83 -13.02 -16.55
N PRO A 863 -1.00 -12.00 -16.25
CA PRO A 863 -0.51 -11.77 -14.90
C PRO A 863 -1.66 -11.29 -14.01
N LEU A 864 -1.77 -11.81 -12.79
CA LEU A 864 -2.67 -11.33 -11.74
C LEU A 864 -1.94 -10.30 -10.86
N VAL A 865 -0.76 -10.67 -10.37
CA VAL A 865 0.10 -9.81 -9.53
C VAL A 865 1.53 -9.88 -10.04
N VAL A 866 2.21 -8.73 -10.08
CA VAL A 866 3.63 -8.60 -10.43
C VAL A 866 4.27 -7.58 -9.51
N ALA A 867 5.31 -7.97 -8.79
CA ALA A 867 6.11 -7.07 -7.97
C ALA A 867 7.48 -6.83 -8.59
N GLY A 868 7.82 -5.58 -8.89
CA GLY A 868 9.05 -5.19 -9.59
C GLY A 868 10.32 -5.41 -8.77
N GLY A 869 11.33 -6.04 -9.36
CA GLY A 869 12.66 -6.19 -8.76
C GLY A 869 13.49 -4.90 -8.83
N GLY A 870 14.44 -4.72 -7.92
CA GLY A 870 15.27 -3.52 -7.85
C GLY A 870 16.50 -3.53 -8.76
N GLY A 871 17.00 -2.34 -9.10
CA GLY A 871 18.14 -2.14 -9.99
C GLY A 871 19.50 -2.40 -9.32
N GLY A 872 20.43 -2.99 -10.07
CA GLY A 872 21.81 -3.17 -9.65
C GLY A 872 22.68 -1.92 -9.84
N THR A 873 23.84 -1.88 -9.17
CA THR A 873 24.79 -0.75 -9.27
C THR A 873 26.18 -1.17 -9.74
N ARG A 874 27.00 -0.17 -10.11
CA ARG A 874 28.43 -0.28 -10.35
C ARG A 874 29.24 0.22 -9.13
N LEU A 875 30.54 -0.08 -9.08
CA LEU A 875 31.50 0.55 -8.19
C LEU A 875 31.60 2.09 -8.38
N SER A 876 31.96 2.77 -7.28
CA SER A 876 32.19 4.21 -7.12
C SER A 876 30.97 5.10 -7.39
N VAL A 877 29.78 4.60 -7.06
CA VAL A 877 28.51 5.33 -7.16
C VAL A 877 28.17 6.03 -5.84
N TYR A 878 27.42 7.12 -5.91
CA TYR A 878 27.16 8.01 -4.77
C TYR A 878 25.78 7.82 -4.14
N GLN A 879 25.01 6.83 -4.59
CA GLN A 879 23.70 6.44 -4.04
C GLN A 879 23.48 4.92 -4.21
N ASN A 880 22.40 4.40 -3.61
CA ASN A 880 21.96 3.03 -3.80
C ASN A 880 21.31 2.81 -5.18
N GLY A 881 21.16 1.54 -5.60
CA GLY A 881 20.43 1.21 -6.83
C GLY A 881 18.97 1.65 -6.75
N CYS A 882 18.34 1.98 -7.88
CA CYS A 882 16.94 2.41 -7.87
C CYS A 882 16.03 1.21 -7.53
N ASP A 883 15.13 1.38 -6.58
CA ASP A 883 14.20 0.34 -6.15
C ASP A 883 13.17 -0.04 -7.22
N GLY A 884 12.55 -1.20 -7.04
CA GLY A 884 11.34 -1.57 -7.78
C GLY A 884 10.23 -0.55 -7.56
N ARG A 885 9.37 -0.34 -8.56
CA ARG A 885 8.29 0.65 -8.53
C ARG A 885 6.96 0.03 -8.15
N SER A 886 6.13 0.81 -7.47
CA SER A 886 4.70 0.55 -7.34
C SER A 886 3.95 0.71 -8.68
N SER A 887 4.40 1.62 -9.55
CA SER A 887 3.81 1.82 -10.87
C SER A 887 4.14 0.71 -11.88
N THR A 888 3.26 0.52 -12.86
CA THR A 888 3.41 -0.40 -14.02
C THR A 888 4.60 -0.10 -14.93
N TYR A 889 5.17 1.10 -14.84
CA TYR A 889 6.38 1.49 -15.54
C TYR A 889 7.63 1.27 -14.69
N GLY A 890 8.67 0.69 -15.32
CA GLY A 890 9.99 0.55 -14.72
C GLY A 890 10.73 1.89 -14.68
N GLY A 891 11.80 1.96 -13.89
CA GLY A 891 12.61 3.17 -13.74
C GLY A 891 13.69 3.37 -14.81
N TYR A 892 14.12 4.62 -14.94
CA TYR A 892 15.33 4.99 -15.69
C TYR A 892 16.60 4.61 -14.92
N GLY A 893 17.63 4.18 -15.67
CA GLY A 893 18.99 4.00 -15.18
C GLY A 893 19.90 5.15 -15.61
N SER A 894 20.92 5.45 -14.81
CA SER A 894 21.92 6.46 -15.19
C SER A 894 22.84 5.95 -16.30
N SER A 895 23.25 6.84 -17.19
CA SER A 895 24.20 6.52 -18.26
C SER A 895 25.62 6.31 -17.72
N SER A 896 26.40 7.39 -17.60
CA SER A 896 27.76 7.41 -17.04
C SER A 896 27.83 7.96 -15.60
N SER A 897 26.77 8.66 -15.17
CA SER A 897 26.73 9.37 -13.87
C SER A 897 26.86 8.42 -12.66
N PRO A 898 27.59 8.81 -11.59
CA PRO A 898 27.59 8.13 -10.30
C PRO A 898 26.25 8.24 -9.53
N THR A 899 25.29 9.00 -10.04
CA THR A 899 23.94 9.18 -9.50
C THR A 899 22.88 8.94 -10.59
N SER A 900 21.65 8.66 -10.17
CA SER A 900 20.46 8.55 -11.02
C SER A 900 19.31 9.26 -10.31
N LEU A 901 18.53 10.07 -11.02
CA LEU A 901 17.28 10.60 -10.48
C LEU A 901 16.29 9.50 -10.09
N CYS A 902 16.50 8.27 -10.57
CA CYS A 902 15.56 7.17 -10.38
C CYS A 902 14.14 7.63 -10.74
N GLY A 903 13.97 8.25 -11.91
CA GLY A 903 12.66 8.60 -12.45
C GLY A 903 11.89 7.36 -12.92
N VAL A 904 10.56 7.47 -13.01
CA VAL A 904 9.67 6.48 -13.62
C VAL A 904 9.58 6.75 -15.13
N LYS A 905 9.55 5.69 -15.95
CA LYS A 905 9.38 5.84 -17.40
C LYS A 905 7.94 6.20 -17.76
N THR A 906 7.77 7.06 -18.75
CA THR A 906 6.44 7.41 -19.32
C THR A 906 6.07 6.60 -20.56
N THR A 907 6.94 5.67 -20.98
CA THR A 907 6.77 4.87 -22.20
C THR A 907 7.25 3.43 -21.99
N SER A 908 6.99 2.55 -22.96
CA SER A 908 7.40 1.13 -22.94
C SER A 908 6.73 0.26 -21.86
N LEU A 909 5.43 0.50 -21.62
CA LEU A 909 4.58 -0.33 -20.77
C LEU A 909 4.63 -1.81 -21.19
N GLY A 910 4.85 -2.72 -20.23
CA GLY A 910 4.95 -4.16 -20.45
C GLY A 910 6.25 -4.62 -21.13
N LEU A 911 7.11 -3.69 -21.59
CA LEU A 911 8.32 -4.01 -22.35
C LEU A 911 9.56 -4.06 -21.44
N GLY A 912 10.64 -4.64 -21.97
CA GLY A 912 11.93 -4.65 -21.30
C GLY A 912 12.59 -3.27 -21.27
N GLY A 913 13.43 -3.06 -20.26
CA GLY A 913 14.23 -1.86 -20.11
C GLY A 913 15.27 -1.72 -21.22
N VAL A 914 15.60 -0.47 -21.54
CA VAL A 914 16.57 -0.12 -22.59
C VAL A 914 17.99 -0.02 -22.02
N VAL A 915 18.95 0.12 -22.93
CA VAL A 915 20.37 0.40 -22.64
C VAL A 915 20.74 1.60 -23.49
N SER A 916 21.28 2.66 -22.86
CA SER A 916 21.78 3.83 -23.58
C SER A 916 23.11 3.50 -24.26
N GLY A 917 23.45 4.19 -25.35
CA GLY A 917 24.73 3.95 -26.06
C GLY A 917 25.99 4.13 -25.21
N THR A 918 25.87 4.81 -24.05
CA THR A 918 26.92 4.99 -23.04
C THR A 918 26.62 4.31 -21.71
N SER A 919 25.42 3.71 -21.53
CA SER A 919 25.09 2.97 -20.32
C SER A 919 25.60 1.53 -20.43
N TRP A 920 26.33 1.09 -19.40
CA TRP A 920 27.12 -0.14 -19.47
C TRP A 920 26.51 -1.29 -18.67
N GLY A 921 25.18 -1.35 -18.60
CA GLY A 921 24.42 -2.39 -17.91
C GLY A 921 23.26 -2.83 -18.79
N SER A 922 22.77 -4.07 -18.64
CA SER A 922 21.67 -4.57 -19.47
C SER A 922 20.31 -4.32 -18.82
N GLY A 923 19.29 -4.07 -19.62
CA GLY A 923 17.92 -3.85 -19.12
C GLY A 923 17.33 -5.12 -18.50
N GLY A 924 16.45 -4.92 -17.52
CA GLY A 924 15.53 -5.96 -17.05
C GLY A 924 14.45 -6.25 -18.09
N ALA A 925 13.79 -7.39 -18.00
CA ALA A 925 12.63 -7.71 -18.81
C ALA A 925 11.34 -7.12 -18.23
N GLY A 926 10.43 -6.77 -19.13
CA GLY A 926 9.01 -6.65 -18.84
C GLY A 926 8.31 -7.98 -19.11
N PHE A 927 7.04 -8.08 -18.71
CA PHE A 927 6.20 -9.25 -18.95
C PHE A 927 6.13 -9.61 -20.45
N SER A 928 5.95 -8.61 -21.32
CA SER A 928 5.77 -8.75 -22.76
C SER A 928 7.05 -8.56 -23.59
N GLY A 929 8.15 -8.08 -22.99
CA GLY A 929 9.37 -7.72 -23.73
C GLY A 929 10.68 -8.06 -23.02
N ASN A 930 11.60 -8.73 -23.71
CA ASN A 930 12.94 -9.00 -23.21
C ASN A 930 13.71 -7.69 -22.94
N GLY A 931 14.54 -7.67 -21.91
CA GLY A 931 15.43 -6.55 -21.63
C GLY A 931 16.48 -6.37 -22.73
N ALA A 932 16.80 -5.11 -23.05
CA ALA A 932 17.85 -4.81 -24.01
C ALA A 932 19.21 -5.32 -23.51
N SER A 933 19.96 -5.95 -24.41
CA SER A 933 21.30 -6.47 -24.13
C SER A 933 22.34 -5.45 -24.59
N GLU A 934 23.37 -5.21 -23.78
CA GLU A 934 24.47 -4.32 -24.16
C GLU A 934 25.24 -4.93 -25.35
N SER A 935 25.56 -4.12 -26.37
CA SER A 935 26.16 -4.61 -27.61
C SER A 935 27.29 -3.73 -28.17
N THR A 936 27.57 -2.60 -27.53
CA THR A 936 28.50 -1.55 -27.95
C THR A 936 29.95 -2.06 -28.03
N TYR A 937 30.32 -3.06 -27.21
CA TYR A 937 31.62 -3.75 -27.27
C TYR A 937 31.59 -5.17 -27.89
N SER A 938 30.54 -5.48 -28.66
CA SER A 938 30.26 -6.76 -29.37
C SER A 938 29.64 -7.90 -28.53
N ALA A 939 28.92 -8.78 -29.23
CA ALA A 939 28.19 -9.95 -28.71
C ALA A 939 29.06 -11.04 -28.03
N SER A 940 30.36 -10.83 -27.84
CA SER A 940 31.25 -11.69 -27.04
C SER A 940 31.67 -11.07 -25.71
N TRP A 941 31.37 -9.78 -25.50
CA TRP A 941 31.79 -9.01 -24.32
C TRP A 941 30.63 -8.39 -23.56
N GLY A 942 29.53 -8.04 -24.22
CA GLY A 942 28.37 -7.44 -23.56
C GLY A 942 27.55 -8.41 -22.70
N GLY A 943 26.86 -7.84 -21.71
CA GLY A 943 25.89 -8.54 -20.87
C GLY A 943 24.57 -8.78 -21.61
N GLN A 944 23.84 -9.83 -21.22
CA GLN A 944 22.50 -10.09 -21.72
C GLN A 944 21.45 -9.39 -20.85
N GLY A 945 20.43 -8.81 -21.48
CA GLY A 945 19.21 -8.38 -20.78
C GLY A 945 18.37 -9.57 -20.32
N GLY A 946 17.52 -9.34 -19.32
CA GLY A 946 16.61 -10.35 -18.79
C GLY A 946 15.62 -10.87 -19.84
N LYS A 947 14.93 -11.97 -19.53
CA LYS A 947 13.95 -12.60 -20.41
C LYS A 947 12.52 -12.38 -19.94
N SER A 948 11.62 -12.16 -20.90
CA SER A 948 10.17 -11.95 -20.69
C SER A 948 9.43 -13.26 -20.41
N TRP A 949 8.12 -13.17 -20.15
CA TRP A 949 7.24 -14.31 -19.86
C TRP A 949 7.37 -15.41 -20.91
N SER A 950 7.16 -15.04 -22.17
CA SER A 950 7.30 -15.90 -23.36
C SER A 950 8.71 -16.47 -23.60
N ASN A 951 9.71 -16.04 -22.82
CA ASN A 951 11.10 -16.51 -22.87
C ASN A 951 11.57 -17.09 -21.52
N GLY A 952 10.65 -17.44 -20.62
CA GLY A 952 10.90 -18.23 -19.41
C GLY A 952 11.52 -17.44 -18.25
N MET A 953 11.33 -16.13 -18.18
CA MET A 953 11.70 -15.27 -17.02
C MET A 953 13.16 -15.35 -16.54
N LEU A 954 14.05 -15.88 -17.38
CA LEU A 954 15.47 -16.04 -17.05
C LEU A 954 16.14 -14.70 -16.81
N GLY A 955 16.99 -14.66 -15.78
CA GLY A 955 17.88 -13.54 -15.52
C GLY A 955 18.90 -13.35 -16.65
N GLY A 956 19.31 -12.10 -16.83
CA GLY A 956 20.34 -11.71 -17.77
C GLY A 956 21.68 -12.31 -17.38
N VAL A 957 22.39 -12.88 -18.35
CA VAL A 957 23.72 -13.47 -18.14
C VAL A 957 24.82 -12.43 -18.34
N GLY A 958 25.60 -12.18 -17.29
CA GLY A 958 26.75 -11.27 -17.29
C GLY A 958 28.00 -11.90 -17.92
N ASN A 959 28.94 -11.06 -18.36
CA ASN A 959 30.19 -11.53 -18.96
C ASN A 959 31.23 -11.98 -17.91
N ALA A 960 31.98 -13.04 -18.18
CA ALA A 960 33.01 -13.56 -17.27
C ALA A 960 34.30 -12.71 -17.21
N GLY A 961 34.52 -11.77 -18.14
CA GLY A 961 35.78 -11.05 -18.31
C GLY A 961 36.25 -10.20 -17.11
N CYS A 962 35.30 -9.67 -16.33
CA CYS A 962 35.57 -8.85 -15.13
C CYS A 962 34.90 -9.41 -13.86
N GLY A 963 34.53 -10.69 -13.85
CA GLY A 963 33.60 -11.24 -12.87
C GLY A 963 32.16 -11.14 -13.35
N ARG A 964 31.40 -12.19 -13.11
CA ARG A 964 30.06 -12.40 -13.68
C ARG A 964 29.01 -11.80 -12.75
N ALA A 965 28.30 -10.78 -13.24
CA ALA A 965 27.19 -10.13 -12.55
C ALA A 965 25.87 -10.47 -13.27
N ASP A 966 25.33 -11.66 -13.03
CA ASP A 966 24.05 -12.06 -13.59
C ASP A 966 22.89 -11.34 -12.88
N GLY A 967 21.84 -11.02 -13.62
CA GLY A 967 20.55 -10.63 -13.06
C GLY A 967 19.81 -11.85 -12.50
N GLY A 968 18.90 -11.61 -11.56
CA GLY A 968 18.09 -12.66 -10.96
C GLY A 968 17.03 -13.24 -11.91
N PHE A 969 16.67 -14.50 -11.68
CA PHE A 969 15.42 -15.07 -12.21
C PHE A 969 14.21 -14.22 -11.81
N GLY A 970 13.20 -14.14 -12.68
CA GLY A 970 12.20 -13.05 -12.66
C GLY A 970 12.57 -11.89 -13.60
N GLY A 971 13.44 -12.14 -14.60
CA GLY A 971 13.75 -11.19 -15.66
C GLY A 971 14.75 -10.07 -15.30
N GLY A 972 15.52 -10.16 -14.22
CA GLY A 972 16.54 -9.16 -13.87
C GLY A 972 17.63 -9.05 -14.95
N GLY A 973 18.11 -7.85 -15.26
CA GLY A 973 19.19 -7.60 -16.23
C GLY A 973 20.58 -7.90 -15.67
N SER A 974 21.55 -8.22 -16.53
CA SER A 974 22.94 -8.40 -16.10
C SER A 974 23.71 -7.09 -15.97
N GLY A 975 24.67 -7.07 -15.03
CA GLY A 975 25.75 -6.09 -15.02
C GLY A 975 26.87 -6.50 -15.99
N ASN A 976 27.51 -5.54 -16.65
CA ASN A 976 28.56 -5.80 -17.66
C ASN A 976 29.95 -6.07 -17.04
N GLY A 977 29.99 -6.71 -15.86
CA GLY A 977 31.18 -7.15 -15.10
C GLY A 977 32.13 -6.06 -14.56
N CYS A 978 32.31 -4.95 -15.28
CA CYS A 978 33.26 -3.88 -15.01
C CYS A 978 32.63 -2.48 -14.98
N TYR A 979 31.52 -2.28 -15.70
CA TYR A 979 31.15 -0.93 -16.18
C TYR A 979 29.74 -0.47 -15.82
N GLY A 980 28.77 -1.34 -15.54
CA GLY A 980 27.41 -0.94 -15.16
C GLY A 980 26.60 -2.05 -14.50
N GLY A 981 25.52 -1.66 -13.83
CA GLY A 981 24.57 -2.54 -13.15
C GLY A 981 23.36 -2.89 -14.01
N GLY A 982 22.75 -4.04 -13.75
CA GLY A 982 21.59 -4.53 -14.50
C GLY A 982 20.26 -3.99 -14.00
N GLY A 983 19.32 -3.70 -14.90
CA GLY A 983 17.98 -3.22 -14.55
C GLY A 983 17.10 -4.28 -13.90
N GLY A 984 16.18 -3.87 -13.03
CA GLY A 984 15.24 -4.77 -12.38
C GLY A 984 14.22 -5.40 -13.34
N GLY A 985 13.86 -6.66 -13.12
CA GLY A 985 12.74 -7.30 -13.84
C GLY A 985 11.39 -6.89 -13.26
N GLY A 986 10.31 -6.94 -14.04
CA GLY A 986 8.97 -6.59 -13.56
C GLY A 986 7.93 -6.64 -14.67
N TYR A 987 6.79 -5.98 -14.48
CA TYR A 987 5.78 -5.83 -15.53
C TYR A 987 6.33 -5.03 -16.71
N SER A 988 6.97 -3.89 -16.42
CA SER A 988 7.94 -3.24 -17.31
C SER A 988 9.34 -3.40 -16.72
N GLY A 989 10.33 -3.73 -17.54
CA GLY A 989 11.71 -3.86 -17.08
C GLY A 989 12.37 -2.52 -16.81
N GLY A 990 13.21 -2.43 -15.79
CA GLY A 990 14.06 -1.28 -15.50
C GLY A 990 15.23 -1.14 -16.47
N ASP A 991 15.66 0.09 -16.74
CA ASP A 991 16.73 0.36 -17.69
C ASP A 991 18.12 0.01 -17.12
N GLY A 992 19.00 -0.49 -17.99
CA GLY A 992 20.38 -0.80 -17.64
C GLY A 992 21.25 0.44 -17.56
N GLY A 993 22.09 0.56 -16.52
CA GLY A 993 22.77 1.81 -16.20
C GLY A 993 24.09 1.65 -15.47
N ARG A 994 24.74 2.75 -15.11
CA ARG A 994 25.77 2.74 -14.06
C ARG A 994 25.11 2.50 -12.70
N LEU A 995 23.96 3.12 -12.48
CA LEU A 995 22.93 2.69 -11.56
C LEU A 995 21.72 2.35 -12.41
N ALA A 996 21.19 1.15 -12.26
CA ALA A 996 20.07 0.70 -13.07
C ALA A 996 18.74 1.09 -12.44
N GLY A 997 17.70 1.22 -13.27
CA GLY A 997 16.33 1.37 -12.80
C GLY A 997 15.77 0.04 -12.26
N GLY A 998 14.88 0.09 -11.27
CA GLY A 998 14.05 -1.05 -10.89
C GLY A 998 12.93 -1.34 -11.91
N GLY A 999 12.35 -2.52 -11.85
CA GLY A 999 11.18 -2.90 -12.65
C GLY A 999 9.88 -2.30 -12.09
N GLY A 1000 8.85 -2.25 -12.93
CA GLY A 1000 7.49 -1.85 -12.54
C GLY A 1000 6.67 -3.00 -11.97
N SER A 1001 5.69 -2.68 -11.13
CA SER A 1001 4.72 -3.63 -10.55
C SER A 1001 3.36 -3.52 -11.23
N TYR A 1002 2.56 -4.57 -11.23
CA TYR A 1002 1.25 -4.62 -11.88
C TYR A 1002 0.30 -5.48 -11.07
N ILE A 1003 -0.95 -5.07 -11.00
CA ILE A 1003 -2.05 -5.83 -10.41
C ILE A 1003 -3.16 -5.79 -11.44
N ASP A 1004 -3.78 -6.93 -11.74
CA ASP A 1004 -4.84 -7.02 -12.75
C ASP A 1004 -6.14 -6.40 -12.23
N SER A 1005 -6.88 -5.77 -13.14
CA SER A 1005 -8.17 -5.13 -12.84
C SER A 1005 -9.29 -6.08 -12.38
N SER A 1006 -9.06 -7.40 -12.43
CA SER A 1006 -9.94 -8.41 -11.80
C SER A 1006 -9.72 -8.58 -10.30
N GLY A 1007 -8.66 -8.00 -9.73
CA GLY A 1007 -8.39 -8.03 -8.30
C GLY A 1007 -9.03 -6.87 -7.53
N THR A 1008 -9.48 -7.14 -6.30
CA THR A 1008 -9.90 -6.13 -5.31
C THR A 1008 -8.82 -5.93 -4.24
N ALA A 1009 -9.03 -5.00 -3.29
CA ALA A 1009 -8.08 -4.71 -2.20
C ALA A 1009 -6.61 -4.50 -2.65
N THR A 1010 -6.41 -3.89 -3.82
CA THR A 1010 -5.10 -3.87 -4.49
C THR A 1010 -4.17 -2.80 -3.90
N SER A 1011 -2.94 -3.16 -3.54
CA SER A 1011 -1.92 -2.21 -3.05
C SER A 1011 -0.53 -2.52 -3.62
N SER A 1012 0.29 -1.49 -3.85
CA SER A 1012 1.68 -1.68 -4.28
C SER A 1012 2.62 -0.60 -3.75
N THR A 1013 3.75 -1.03 -3.20
CA THR A 1013 4.70 -0.16 -2.49
C THR A 1013 6.12 -0.35 -3.04
N ALA A 1014 6.82 0.74 -3.29
CA ALA A 1014 8.23 0.69 -3.69
C ALA A 1014 9.15 0.36 -2.49
N ALA A 1015 10.37 -0.10 -2.78
CA ALA A 1015 11.46 -0.20 -1.80
C ALA A 1015 11.22 -1.08 -0.54
N VAL A 1016 10.43 -2.16 -0.63
CA VAL A 1016 10.08 -3.01 0.51
C VAL A 1016 11.06 -4.16 0.76
N LYS A 1017 11.34 -4.98 -0.26
CA LYS A 1017 11.98 -6.29 -0.05
C LYS A 1017 13.49 -6.26 -0.24
N SER A 1018 14.22 -6.61 0.81
CA SER A 1018 15.65 -6.97 0.71
C SER A 1018 15.80 -8.48 0.45
N GLY A 1019 16.89 -8.88 -0.22
CA GLY A 1019 17.14 -10.29 -0.52
C GLY A 1019 16.39 -10.82 -1.75
N HIS A 1020 15.84 -12.04 -1.63
CA HIS A 1020 15.01 -12.67 -2.64
C HIS A 1020 13.56 -12.19 -2.51
N GLY A 1021 12.79 -12.34 -3.59
CA GLY A 1021 11.36 -12.17 -3.56
C GLY A 1021 10.65 -13.30 -2.81
N ALA A 1022 9.35 -13.15 -2.66
CA ALA A 1022 8.42 -14.16 -2.16
C ALA A 1022 7.06 -13.95 -2.83
N VAL A 1023 6.16 -14.93 -2.71
CA VAL A 1023 4.73 -14.81 -3.03
C VAL A 1023 3.94 -15.54 -1.95
N THR A 1024 2.85 -14.95 -1.47
CA THR A 1024 1.89 -15.61 -0.55
C THR A 1024 0.54 -15.70 -1.25
N ILE A 1025 -0.16 -16.82 -1.07
CA ILE A 1025 -1.54 -17.01 -1.52
C ILE A 1025 -2.36 -17.56 -0.35
N ASP A 1026 -3.36 -16.82 0.10
CA ASP A 1026 -4.31 -17.26 1.14
C ASP A 1026 -5.75 -17.17 0.61
N MET A 1027 -6.71 -17.88 1.22
CA MET A 1027 -8.13 -17.89 0.81
C MET A 1027 -8.94 -16.82 1.53
#